data_AF-A0A9D7N323-F1
#
_entry.id   AF-A0A9D7N323-F1
#
_cell.length_a   1.000
_cell.length_b   1.000
_cell.length_c   1.000
_cell.angle_alpha   90.00
_cell.angle_beta   90.00
_cell.angle_gamma   90.00
#
_symmetry.space_group_name_H-M   'P 1'
#
loop_
_entity.id
_entity.type
_entity.pdbx_description
1 polymer ?
#
loop_
_entity_poly.entity_id
_entity_poly.type
_entity_poly.pdbx_seq_one_letter_code
_entity_poly.pdbx_strand_id
1 'polypeptide(L)'
;MFSRIVKLIEARRALRSGRLHEALALAEDAAIREDRRAREIRDEARDQLLRRAEERRSRGELSGALLDLRCVLSKAPEDDRRGRALLEELRGAIGARDEMRELERVALEEARAQLARGWLHEARVRLTPHVASSEAAARLSREIEARLARADAELDLADASLRRGEVERVREALERLRAIARHHPGAERLERELRRFELASVLGRARAARDEEELEQAFEELRARCGEDPALEAGSELREVRARLREARISRLREELLHGDPAEIGAAARRWYALERASGEELPSELASAVEALSDAVALAELGVVRAPQVRLRRASGGAEVEAALLQVGVALHRGAQDVAALAEQGRAAIARGDREGWTRALAGALGARSSSRALAELLAASSAERAPHVDPHAELERGRALAALLGALAAGSGELAVAEAAWERIERSRGEAENVLAALAQGSFDAAEAARCAQRAAALEALAEDSPWLALARRAAAAGVAMEQAHAGSKVALAAEDFAGAERALAEAAAAVGAREAEGCEPAFGALAMRRIERDLRALARAVRAAYERAGWSALLGWLAGPPPALAGSIAIELRAQWSARLEHERRKLRSACERRRASGEALTGQEWERARLLIPGDPALEGLRDRSTEHAALDARVRRAEWLSDRRDFSGAWDELRSIEDAGPFRTRIFDLKRRVQRERGLGQRFFLRVEEGGEYLVLLMDRVRIGNARVSGNDLPILANISSHHAEIERGSSFHAGTRYLLKPLDARPVHVHGQLVPAEGQALRDGELLRFGTSLEMTFHLPSPRSQSAVLRLRDGFDVQGVERVILMKPGGKTGRLVCGPEERAHLRAPSPLDLELWVDEDAQLRGRSSAPWKIDGHAVEATEPVLPPGAWVESNGMRFAIDPG
;
A
#
# COMPACT_ATOMS: atom_id res chain seq x y z
N MET A 1 -18.22 27.65 71.94
CA MET A 1 -19.59 27.17 71.64
C MET A 1 -20.23 27.96 70.49
N PHE A 2 -20.22 29.31 70.50
CA PHE A 2 -20.81 30.14 69.43
C PHE A 2 -20.25 29.89 68.01
N SER A 3 -18.92 29.76 67.85
CA SER A 3 -18.31 29.51 66.53
C SER A 3 -18.81 28.22 65.85
N ARG A 4 -19.12 27.16 66.63
CA ARG A 4 -19.70 25.92 66.10
C ARG A 4 -21.11 26.14 65.52
N ILE A 5 -21.94 26.89 66.24
CA ILE A 5 -23.32 27.18 65.82
C ILE A 5 -23.33 28.00 64.53
N VAL A 6 -22.45 29.01 64.42
CA VAL A 6 -22.31 29.83 63.21
C VAL A 6 -21.95 28.97 62.00
N LYS A 7 -20.93 28.12 62.10
CA LYS A 7 -20.52 27.23 61.00
C LYS A 7 -21.63 26.25 60.58
N LEU A 8 -22.40 25.73 61.52
CA LEU A 8 -23.56 24.88 61.21
C LEU A 8 -24.65 25.65 60.44
N ILE A 9 -24.92 26.90 60.83
CA ILE A 9 -25.89 27.76 60.12
C ILE A 9 -25.38 28.09 58.72
N GLU A 10 -24.11 28.41 58.57
CA GLU A 10 -23.49 28.69 57.26
C GLU A 10 -23.53 27.46 56.34
N ALA A 11 -23.17 26.28 56.85
CA ALA A 11 -23.26 25.03 56.11
C ALA A 11 -24.70 24.71 55.67
N ARG A 12 -25.68 24.88 56.57
CA ARG A 12 -27.11 24.68 56.25
C ARG A 12 -27.61 25.71 55.24
N ARG A 13 -27.15 26.96 55.32
CA ARG A 13 -27.49 28.03 54.37
C ARG A 13 -26.91 27.74 52.98
N ALA A 14 -25.64 27.33 52.91
CA ALA A 14 -25.00 26.91 51.66
C ALA A 14 -25.77 25.76 51.00
N LEU A 15 -26.15 24.74 51.79
CA LEU A 15 -26.94 23.60 51.32
C LEU A 15 -28.29 24.04 50.73
N ARG A 16 -29.07 24.86 51.44
CA ARG A 16 -30.36 25.37 50.96
C ARG A 16 -30.24 26.23 49.70
N SER A 17 -29.12 26.95 49.55
CA SER A 17 -28.85 27.75 48.36
C SER A 17 -28.35 26.96 47.14
N GLY A 18 -28.27 25.62 47.23
CA GLY A 18 -27.72 24.77 46.16
C GLY A 18 -26.20 24.90 45.97
N ARG A 19 -25.49 25.57 46.89
CA ARG A 19 -24.03 25.68 46.90
C ARG A 19 -23.42 24.43 47.52
N LEU A 20 -23.64 23.28 46.88
CA LEU A 20 -23.37 21.95 47.45
C LEU A 20 -21.89 21.71 47.79
N HIS A 21 -20.97 22.19 46.95
CA HIS A 21 -19.52 22.10 47.17
C HIS A 21 -19.10 22.85 48.45
N GLU A 22 -19.63 24.06 48.63
CA GLU A 22 -19.37 24.90 49.81
C GLU A 22 -20.03 24.31 51.06
N ALA A 23 -21.26 23.80 50.94
CA ALA A 23 -21.96 23.14 52.03
C ALA A 23 -21.20 21.93 52.56
N LEU A 24 -20.68 21.09 51.66
CA LEU A 24 -19.88 19.92 52.01
C LEU A 24 -18.55 20.34 52.67
N ALA A 25 -17.86 21.33 52.11
CA ALA A 25 -16.61 21.86 52.67
C ALA A 25 -16.79 22.45 54.08
N LEU A 26 -17.85 23.25 54.30
CA LEU A 26 -18.16 23.83 55.61
C LEU A 26 -18.52 22.76 56.64
N ALA A 27 -19.27 21.73 56.25
CA ALA A 27 -19.68 20.66 57.15
C ALA A 27 -18.54 19.69 57.52
N GLU A 28 -17.41 19.72 56.81
CA GLU A 28 -16.18 19.00 57.15
C GLU A 28 -15.21 19.76 58.07
N ASP A 29 -15.50 21.01 58.38
CA ASP A 29 -14.67 21.85 59.24
C ASP A 29 -14.42 21.15 60.58
N ALA A 30 -13.16 21.12 61.02
CA ALA A 30 -12.73 20.40 62.22
C ALA A 30 -13.51 20.80 63.48
N ALA A 31 -14.05 22.02 63.54
CA ALA A 31 -14.84 22.48 64.67
C ALA A 31 -16.19 21.75 64.78
N ILE A 32 -16.81 21.36 63.66
CA ILE A 32 -18.19 20.82 63.63
C ILE A 32 -18.28 19.42 63.03
N ARG A 33 -17.19 18.84 62.51
CA ARG A 33 -17.18 17.54 61.82
C ARG A 33 -17.87 16.40 62.59
N GLU A 34 -17.66 16.35 63.90
CA GLU A 34 -18.23 15.31 64.79
C GLU A 34 -19.68 15.59 65.22
N ASP A 35 -20.22 16.77 64.91
CA ASP A 35 -21.60 17.12 65.23
C ASP A 35 -22.58 16.32 64.36
N ARG A 36 -23.62 15.76 64.98
CA ARG A 36 -24.67 15.01 64.29
C ARG A 36 -25.31 15.84 63.17
N ARG A 37 -25.54 17.14 63.38
CA ARG A 37 -26.17 18.03 62.39
C ARG A 37 -25.25 18.27 61.20
N ALA A 38 -23.94 18.37 61.44
CA ALA A 38 -22.96 18.48 60.35
C ALA A 38 -22.91 17.19 59.53
N ARG A 39 -23.06 16.02 60.16
CA ARG A 39 -23.19 14.73 59.47
C ARG A 39 -24.42 14.70 58.56
N GLU A 40 -25.58 15.09 59.07
CA GLU A 40 -26.82 15.19 58.28
C GLU A 40 -26.68 16.16 57.08
N ILE A 41 -26.00 17.30 57.27
CA ILE A 41 -25.71 18.26 56.18
C ILE A 41 -24.76 17.64 55.14
N ARG A 42 -23.72 16.90 55.56
CA ARG A 42 -22.80 16.23 54.64
C ARG A 42 -23.51 15.18 53.81
N ASP A 43 -24.30 14.32 54.44
CA ASP A 43 -25.06 13.27 53.76
C ASP A 43 -26.04 13.87 52.74
N GLU A 44 -26.78 14.92 53.13
CA GLU A 44 -27.72 15.61 52.24
C GLU A 44 -27.01 16.32 51.06
N ALA A 45 -25.88 16.99 51.32
CA ALA A 45 -25.07 17.64 50.27
C ALA A 45 -24.48 16.61 49.29
N ARG A 46 -24.00 15.48 49.80
CA ARG A 46 -23.47 14.36 49.01
C ARG A 46 -24.55 13.78 48.10
N ASP A 47 -25.73 13.48 48.62
CA ASP A 47 -26.82 12.89 47.84
C ASP A 47 -27.32 13.85 46.73
N GLN A 48 -27.29 15.16 46.98
CA GLN A 48 -27.59 16.15 45.94
C GLN A 48 -26.48 16.25 44.89
N LEU A 49 -25.20 16.15 45.27
CA LEU A 49 -24.08 16.10 44.32
C LEU A 49 -24.11 14.85 43.46
N LEU A 50 -24.41 13.68 44.03
CA LEU A 50 -24.56 12.43 43.29
C LEU A 50 -25.70 12.51 42.27
N ARG A 51 -26.89 12.99 42.68
CA ARG A 51 -28.01 13.22 41.76
C ARG A 51 -27.66 14.20 40.65
N ARG A 52 -27.00 15.32 40.98
CA ARG A 52 -26.55 16.30 39.97
C ARG A 52 -25.52 15.71 39.02
N ALA A 53 -24.62 14.85 39.50
CA ALA A 53 -23.66 14.15 38.64
C ALA A 53 -24.37 13.18 37.67
N GLU A 54 -25.38 12.43 38.13
CA GLU A 54 -26.21 11.57 37.27
C GLU A 54 -26.98 12.38 36.22
N GLU A 55 -27.61 13.48 36.62
CA GLU A 55 -28.31 14.39 35.71
C GLU A 55 -27.35 14.98 34.67
N ARG A 56 -26.18 15.48 35.08
CA ARG A 56 -25.15 16.01 34.17
C ARG A 56 -24.66 14.94 33.21
N ARG A 57 -24.42 13.72 33.69
CA ARG A 57 -24.07 12.58 32.83
C ARG A 57 -25.15 12.31 31.79
N SER A 58 -26.44 12.30 32.18
CA SER A 58 -27.55 12.07 31.25
C SER A 58 -27.66 13.14 30.15
N ARG A 59 -27.19 14.36 30.42
CA ARG A 59 -27.08 15.45 29.44
C ARG A 59 -25.78 15.45 28.63
N GLY A 60 -24.85 14.52 28.90
CA GLY A 60 -23.53 14.47 28.26
C GLY A 60 -22.49 15.45 28.81
N GLU A 61 -22.76 16.11 29.94
CA GLU A 61 -21.86 17.03 30.65
C GLU A 61 -20.85 16.27 31.53
N LEU A 62 -20.08 15.37 30.91
CA LEU A 62 -19.23 14.39 31.62
C LEU A 62 -18.19 15.05 32.56
N SER A 63 -17.60 16.18 32.16
CA SER A 63 -16.63 16.91 33.00
C SER A 63 -17.25 17.51 34.26
N GLY A 64 -18.48 18.04 34.16
CA GLY A 64 -19.22 18.57 35.30
C GLY A 64 -19.65 17.48 36.26
N ALA A 65 -20.08 16.32 35.72
CA ALA A 65 -20.40 15.14 36.51
C ALA A 65 -19.16 14.58 37.25
N LEU A 66 -18.00 14.54 36.57
CA LEU A 66 -16.73 14.11 37.17
C LEU A 66 -16.29 15.04 38.30
N LEU A 67 -16.47 16.35 38.17
CA LEU A 67 -16.12 17.32 39.20
C LEU A 67 -17.01 17.17 40.45
N ASP A 68 -18.31 16.95 40.25
CA ASP A 68 -19.24 16.67 41.36
C ASP A 68 -18.88 15.36 42.08
N LEU A 69 -18.53 14.31 41.34
CA LEU A 69 -18.08 13.04 41.91
C LEU A 69 -16.74 13.13 42.65
N ARG A 70 -15.76 13.86 42.10
CA ARG A 70 -14.47 14.06 42.78
C ARG A 70 -14.65 14.78 44.10
N CYS A 71 -15.56 15.76 44.18
CA CYS A 71 -15.90 16.42 45.43
C CYS A 71 -16.42 15.40 46.46
N VAL A 72 -17.42 14.60 46.08
CA VAL A 72 -17.99 13.55 46.95
C VAL A 72 -16.92 12.56 47.44
N LEU A 73 -16.11 12.01 46.52
CA LEU A 73 -15.14 10.96 46.84
C LEU A 73 -13.91 11.49 47.59
N SER A 74 -13.54 12.76 47.43
CA SER A 74 -12.45 13.37 48.20
C SER A 74 -12.75 13.49 49.69
N LYS A 75 -14.04 13.48 50.05
CA LYS A 75 -14.57 13.80 51.38
C LYS A 75 -15.09 12.57 52.13
N ALA A 76 -15.46 11.50 51.43
CA ALA A 76 -15.86 10.22 52.01
C ALA A 76 -15.36 9.03 51.15
N PRO A 77 -14.05 8.79 51.09
CA PRO A 77 -13.48 7.88 50.10
C PRO A 77 -13.89 6.42 50.29
N GLU A 78 -14.07 5.92 51.53
CA GLU A 78 -14.17 4.48 51.81
C GLU A 78 -15.59 3.89 51.70
N ASP A 79 -16.64 4.66 52.02
CA ASP A 79 -18.00 4.12 52.17
C ASP A 79 -18.92 4.35 50.95
N ASP A 80 -18.57 5.23 50.02
CA ASP A 80 -19.46 5.59 48.92
C ASP A 80 -19.32 4.65 47.70
N ARG A 81 -19.89 3.45 47.83
CA ARG A 81 -19.96 2.46 46.73
C ARG A 81 -20.65 3.02 45.49
N ARG A 82 -21.69 3.84 45.67
CA ARG A 82 -22.46 4.44 44.56
C ARG A 82 -21.62 5.45 43.80
N GLY A 83 -20.94 6.36 44.51
CA GLY A 83 -20.04 7.35 43.92
C GLY A 83 -18.88 6.71 43.16
N ARG A 84 -18.30 5.62 43.68
CA ARG A 84 -17.25 4.86 43.00
C ARG A 84 -17.76 4.16 41.73
N ALA A 85 -18.92 3.50 41.78
CA ALA A 85 -19.53 2.87 40.60
C ALA A 85 -19.82 3.91 39.51
N LEU A 86 -20.43 5.05 39.88
CA LEU A 86 -20.71 6.13 38.94
C LEU A 86 -19.44 6.76 38.36
N LEU A 87 -18.35 6.82 39.14
CA LEU A 87 -17.04 7.29 38.67
C LEU A 87 -16.45 6.37 37.60
N GLU A 88 -16.48 5.05 37.82
CA GLU A 88 -16.00 4.08 36.83
C GLU A 88 -16.82 4.13 35.54
N GLU A 89 -18.14 4.23 35.66
CA GLU A 89 -19.01 4.41 34.48
C GLU A 89 -18.73 5.72 33.73
N LEU A 90 -18.49 6.82 34.44
CA LEU A 90 -18.11 8.11 33.84
C LEU A 90 -16.74 8.07 33.18
N ARG A 91 -15.76 7.38 33.80
CA ARG A 91 -14.45 7.15 33.19
C ARG A 91 -14.56 6.36 31.89
N GLY A 92 -15.36 5.30 31.88
CA GLY A 92 -15.65 4.53 30.66
C GLY A 92 -16.32 5.40 29.59
N ALA A 93 -17.30 6.22 29.95
CA ALA A 93 -17.98 7.13 29.02
C ALA A 93 -17.05 8.23 28.48
N ILE A 94 -16.16 8.78 29.30
CA ILE A 94 -15.14 9.74 28.87
C ILE A 94 -14.15 9.07 27.94
N GLY A 95 -13.65 7.89 28.29
CA GLY A 95 -12.75 7.10 27.45
C GLY A 95 -13.34 6.81 26.07
N ALA A 96 -14.57 6.31 26.01
CA ALA A 96 -15.26 6.05 24.75
C ALA A 96 -15.47 7.32 23.91
N ARG A 97 -15.73 8.47 24.55
CA ARG A 97 -15.87 9.76 23.86
C ARG A 97 -14.54 10.26 23.31
N ASP A 98 -13.46 10.10 24.05
CA ASP A 98 -12.13 10.52 23.63
C ASP A 98 -11.58 9.60 22.53
N GLU A 99 -11.83 8.29 22.61
CA GLU A 99 -11.56 7.33 21.51
C GLU A 99 -12.33 7.71 20.24
N MET A 100 -13.62 8.03 20.36
CA MET A 100 -14.43 8.47 19.22
C MET A 100 -13.92 9.77 18.60
N ARG A 101 -13.49 10.73 19.44
CA ARG A 101 -12.87 11.99 18.97
C ARG A 101 -11.55 11.75 18.26
N GLU A 102 -10.75 10.81 18.75
CA GLU A 102 -9.48 10.47 18.12
C GLU A 102 -9.70 9.77 16.78
N LEU A 103 -10.63 8.83 16.70
CA LEU A 103 -11.04 8.23 15.43
C LEU A 103 -11.55 9.28 14.43
N GLU A 104 -12.36 10.24 14.90
CA GLU A 104 -12.81 11.36 14.09
C GLU A 104 -11.65 12.26 13.61
N ARG A 105 -10.69 12.57 14.49
CA ARG A 105 -9.50 13.36 14.16
C ARG A 105 -8.68 12.68 13.07
N VAL A 106 -8.41 11.39 13.23
CA VAL A 106 -7.69 10.57 12.23
C VAL A 106 -8.46 10.54 10.91
N ALA A 107 -9.77 10.31 10.94
CA ALA A 107 -10.60 10.31 9.73
C ALA A 107 -10.59 11.67 9.00
N LEU A 108 -10.61 12.78 9.74
CA LEU A 108 -10.50 14.14 9.20
C LEU A 108 -9.12 14.39 8.56
N GLU A 109 -8.05 13.95 9.19
CA GLU A 109 -6.68 14.07 8.67
C GLU A 109 -6.49 13.25 7.39
N GLU A 110 -6.96 11.99 7.40
CA GLU A 110 -6.95 11.13 6.21
C GLU A 110 -7.78 11.73 5.08
N ALA A 111 -9.01 12.18 5.35
CA ALA A 111 -9.87 12.78 4.32
C ALA A 111 -9.26 14.06 3.73
N ARG A 112 -8.60 14.90 4.54
CA ARG A 112 -7.85 16.08 4.03
C ARG A 112 -6.67 15.67 3.17
N ALA A 113 -5.91 14.66 3.57
CA ALA A 113 -4.80 14.14 2.79
C ALA A 113 -5.28 13.59 1.42
N GLN A 114 -6.42 12.89 1.41
CA GLN A 114 -7.04 12.41 0.16
C GLN A 114 -7.56 13.55 -0.71
N LEU A 115 -8.23 14.54 -0.11
CA LEU A 115 -8.66 15.74 -0.82
C LEU A 115 -7.50 16.49 -1.47
N ALA A 116 -6.36 16.63 -0.77
CA ALA A 116 -5.15 17.25 -1.31
C ALA A 116 -4.52 16.47 -2.48
N ARG A 117 -4.70 15.15 -2.52
CA ARG A 117 -4.25 14.28 -3.62
C ARG A 117 -5.24 14.23 -4.79
N GLY A 118 -6.43 14.83 -4.65
CA GLY A 118 -7.51 14.76 -5.64
C GLY A 118 -8.29 13.44 -5.62
N TRP A 119 -8.24 12.69 -4.51
CA TRP A 119 -8.91 11.39 -4.32
C TRP A 119 -10.27 11.64 -3.62
N LEU A 120 -11.21 12.23 -4.37
CA LEU A 120 -12.43 12.80 -3.79
C LEU A 120 -13.41 11.74 -3.24
N HIS A 121 -13.52 10.58 -3.90
CA HIS A 121 -14.42 9.51 -3.43
C HIS A 121 -13.92 8.84 -2.15
N GLU A 122 -12.61 8.59 -2.07
CA GLU A 122 -11.96 8.04 -0.88
C GLU A 122 -12.08 9.01 0.29
N ALA A 123 -11.88 10.31 0.03
CA ALA A 123 -12.10 11.35 1.03
C ALA A 123 -13.56 11.33 1.55
N ARG A 124 -14.55 11.19 0.66
CA ARG A 124 -15.97 11.07 1.03
C ARG A 124 -16.25 9.85 1.90
N VAL A 125 -15.78 8.68 1.49
CA VAL A 125 -16.00 7.41 2.22
C VAL A 125 -15.44 7.49 3.65
N ARG A 126 -14.23 8.05 3.81
CA ARG A 126 -13.59 8.23 5.13
C ARG A 126 -14.38 9.16 6.04
N LEU A 127 -15.00 10.18 5.46
CA LEU A 127 -15.69 11.22 6.23
C LEU A 127 -17.13 10.85 6.61
N THR A 128 -17.78 9.98 5.83
CA THR A 128 -19.22 9.66 5.94
C THR A 128 -19.67 9.29 7.35
N PRO A 129 -18.94 8.46 8.14
CA PRO A 129 -19.36 8.10 9.50
C PRO A 129 -19.41 9.28 10.48
N HIS A 130 -18.74 10.39 10.19
CA HIS A 130 -18.48 11.49 11.12
C HIS A 130 -19.21 12.79 10.78
N VAL A 131 -19.92 12.86 9.64
CA VAL A 131 -20.59 14.10 9.19
C VAL A 131 -21.62 14.59 10.20
N ALA A 132 -22.32 13.69 10.88
CA ALA A 132 -23.32 14.05 11.88
C ALA A 132 -22.73 14.43 13.25
N SER A 133 -21.51 13.96 13.58
CA SER A 133 -20.89 14.19 14.89
C SER A 133 -20.11 15.51 14.98
N SER A 134 -19.80 16.12 13.83
CA SER A 134 -18.78 17.16 13.76
C SER A 134 -19.06 18.21 12.69
N GLU A 135 -19.09 19.48 13.10
CA GLU A 135 -19.19 20.61 12.17
C GLU A 135 -17.98 20.69 11.23
N ALA A 136 -16.80 20.28 11.71
CA ALA A 136 -15.59 20.23 10.89
C ALA A 136 -15.71 19.18 9.78
N ALA A 137 -16.23 18.00 10.09
CA ALA A 137 -16.54 16.97 9.11
C ALA A 137 -17.65 17.43 8.16
N ALA A 138 -18.72 18.03 8.65
CA ALA A 138 -19.78 18.56 7.79
C ALA A 138 -19.28 19.62 6.80
N ARG A 139 -18.39 20.52 7.23
CA ARG A 139 -17.77 21.52 6.35
C ARG A 139 -16.87 20.88 5.29
N LEU A 140 -16.01 19.93 5.67
CA LEU A 140 -15.14 19.23 4.73
C LEU A 140 -15.94 18.37 3.75
N SER A 141 -17.05 17.76 4.19
CA SER A 141 -17.99 17.04 3.33
C SER A 141 -18.56 17.95 2.25
N ARG A 142 -19.04 19.15 2.62
CA ARG A 142 -19.55 20.13 1.65
C ARG A 142 -18.50 20.55 0.63
N GLU A 143 -17.25 20.69 1.03
CA GLU A 143 -16.16 20.98 0.10
C GLU A 143 -15.92 19.83 -0.89
N ILE A 144 -15.88 18.58 -0.40
CA ILE A 144 -15.73 17.38 -1.23
C ILE A 144 -16.87 17.28 -2.25
N GLU A 145 -18.13 17.43 -1.80
CA GLU A 145 -19.30 17.39 -2.69
C GLU A 145 -19.28 18.51 -3.73
N ALA A 146 -18.85 19.73 -3.35
CA ALA A 146 -18.71 20.83 -4.30
C ALA A 146 -17.65 20.55 -5.37
N ARG A 147 -16.55 19.86 -5.04
CA ARG A 147 -15.53 19.46 -6.02
C ARG A 147 -15.99 18.30 -6.89
N LEU A 148 -16.69 17.31 -6.32
CA LEU A 148 -17.31 16.23 -7.09
C LEU A 148 -18.30 16.76 -8.12
N ALA A 149 -19.19 17.68 -7.72
CA ALA A 149 -20.14 18.30 -8.66
C ALA A 149 -19.46 19.06 -9.81
N ARG A 150 -18.31 19.70 -9.55
CA ARG A 150 -17.50 20.35 -10.61
C ARG A 150 -16.83 19.32 -11.52
N ALA A 151 -16.32 18.23 -10.95
CA ALA A 151 -15.74 17.13 -11.72
C ALA A 151 -16.80 16.48 -12.64
N ASP A 152 -18.00 16.22 -12.12
CA ASP A 152 -19.12 15.70 -12.92
C ASP A 152 -19.51 16.65 -14.06
N ALA A 153 -19.51 17.97 -13.82
CA ALA A 153 -19.80 18.95 -14.87
C ALA A 153 -18.74 18.96 -16.00
N GLU A 154 -17.44 18.83 -15.66
CA GLU A 154 -16.39 18.69 -16.69
C GLU A 154 -16.49 17.35 -17.43
N LEU A 155 -16.91 16.28 -16.74
CA LEU A 155 -17.17 14.98 -17.36
C LEU A 155 -18.31 15.07 -18.38
N ASP A 156 -19.42 15.71 -18.02
CA ASP A 156 -20.57 15.93 -18.91
C ASP A 156 -20.19 16.78 -20.13
N LEU A 157 -19.35 17.81 -19.93
CA LEU A 157 -18.83 18.64 -21.01
C LEU A 157 -17.94 17.83 -21.97
N ALA A 158 -17.08 16.98 -21.43
CA ALA A 158 -16.21 16.10 -22.21
C ALA A 158 -17.04 15.09 -23.03
N ASP A 159 -18.05 14.45 -22.42
CA ASP A 159 -18.97 13.52 -23.10
C ASP A 159 -19.74 14.21 -24.23
N ALA A 160 -20.29 15.41 -23.97
CA ALA A 160 -21.00 16.22 -24.98
C ALA A 160 -20.09 16.70 -26.12
N SER A 161 -18.81 16.97 -25.84
CA SER A 161 -17.82 17.38 -26.85
C SER A 161 -17.39 16.18 -27.70
N LEU A 162 -17.25 15.01 -27.08
CA LEU A 162 -16.93 13.76 -27.77
C LEU A 162 -18.04 13.37 -28.76
N ARG A 163 -19.31 13.49 -28.36
CA ARG A 163 -20.47 13.26 -29.25
C ARG A 163 -20.51 14.22 -30.45
N ARG A 164 -19.94 15.42 -30.31
CA ARG A 164 -19.82 16.41 -31.39
C ARG A 164 -18.55 16.26 -32.23
N GLY A 165 -17.66 15.33 -31.86
CA GLY A 165 -16.36 15.14 -32.51
C GLY A 165 -15.34 16.25 -32.21
N GLU A 166 -15.55 17.06 -31.17
CA GLU A 166 -14.67 18.17 -30.78
C GLU A 166 -13.49 17.67 -29.91
N VAL A 167 -12.58 16.90 -30.51
CA VAL A 167 -11.48 16.18 -29.81
C VAL A 167 -10.66 17.05 -28.86
N GLU A 168 -10.22 18.24 -29.29
CA GLU A 168 -9.40 19.11 -28.43
C GLU A 168 -10.17 19.60 -27.20
N ARG A 169 -11.47 19.88 -27.32
CA ARG A 169 -12.30 20.24 -26.17
C ARG A 169 -12.48 19.09 -25.18
N VAL A 170 -12.52 17.84 -25.67
CA VAL A 170 -12.54 16.66 -24.80
C VAL A 170 -11.24 16.58 -23.99
N ARG A 171 -10.08 16.80 -24.62
CA ARG A 171 -8.77 16.78 -23.93
C ARG A 171 -8.68 17.90 -22.89
N GLU A 172 -9.04 19.12 -23.24
CA GLU A 172 -9.07 20.25 -22.29
C GLU A 172 -9.99 19.97 -21.10
N ALA A 173 -11.18 19.40 -21.33
CA ALA A 173 -12.11 19.03 -20.27
C ALA A 173 -11.56 17.89 -19.39
N LEU A 174 -10.90 16.88 -19.97
CA LEU A 174 -10.22 15.82 -19.23
C LEU A 174 -9.04 16.33 -18.39
N GLU A 175 -8.28 17.31 -18.90
CA GLU A 175 -7.22 17.96 -18.12
C GLU A 175 -7.77 18.75 -16.93
N ARG A 176 -8.83 19.55 -17.13
CA ARG A 176 -9.52 20.24 -16.04
C ARG A 176 -10.12 19.26 -15.03
N LEU A 177 -10.71 18.16 -15.51
CA LEU A 177 -11.22 17.08 -14.66
C LEU A 177 -10.11 16.49 -13.79
N ARG A 178 -8.95 16.15 -14.35
CA ARG A 178 -7.80 15.60 -13.61
C ARG A 178 -7.23 16.59 -12.59
N ALA A 179 -7.27 17.89 -12.89
CA ALA A 179 -6.87 18.93 -11.95
C ALA A 179 -7.81 19.03 -10.73
N ILE A 180 -9.09 18.70 -10.90
CA ILE A 180 -10.08 18.68 -9.81
C ILE A 180 -10.06 17.34 -9.06
N ALA A 181 -10.10 16.24 -9.82
CA ALA A 181 -10.27 14.87 -9.37
C ALA A 181 -9.33 13.95 -10.17
N ARG A 182 -8.16 13.66 -9.59
CA ARG A 182 -7.11 12.90 -10.27
C ARG A 182 -7.53 11.50 -10.68
N HIS A 183 -8.42 10.88 -9.90
CA HIS A 183 -8.95 9.53 -10.16
C HIS A 183 -10.48 9.56 -10.24
N HIS A 184 -11.01 10.29 -11.23
CA HIS A 184 -12.43 10.22 -11.52
C HIS A 184 -12.73 8.95 -12.35
N PRO A 185 -13.63 8.05 -11.91
CA PRO A 185 -13.92 6.81 -12.65
C PRO A 185 -14.47 7.08 -14.06
N GLY A 186 -15.15 8.22 -14.27
CA GLY A 186 -15.60 8.66 -15.59
C GLY A 186 -14.47 9.06 -16.54
N ALA A 187 -13.34 9.57 -16.03
CA ALA A 187 -12.23 10.03 -16.86
C ALA A 187 -11.61 8.87 -17.66
N GLU A 188 -11.36 7.72 -17.00
CA GLU A 188 -10.81 6.52 -17.66
C GLU A 188 -11.76 5.94 -18.72
N ARG A 189 -13.08 6.09 -18.54
CA ARG A 189 -14.06 5.71 -19.57
C ARG A 189 -13.92 6.62 -20.79
N LEU A 190 -13.97 7.94 -20.59
CA LEU A 190 -13.87 8.92 -21.67
C LEU A 190 -12.53 8.89 -22.39
N GLU A 191 -11.43 8.63 -21.69
CA GLU A 191 -10.11 8.47 -22.33
C GLU A 191 -10.09 7.27 -23.28
N ARG A 192 -10.70 6.15 -22.88
CA ARG A 192 -10.86 4.99 -23.76
C ARG A 192 -11.76 5.29 -24.94
N GLU A 193 -12.86 6.01 -24.73
CA GLU A 193 -13.77 6.40 -25.80
C GLU A 193 -13.15 7.42 -26.76
N LEU A 194 -12.38 8.38 -26.26
CA LEU A 194 -11.61 9.34 -27.03
C LEU A 194 -10.56 8.64 -27.89
N ARG A 195 -9.79 7.71 -27.30
CA ARG A 195 -8.84 6.87 -28.04
C ARG A 195 -9.52 6.10 -29.16
N ARG A 196 -10.69 5.49 -28.89
CA ARG A 196 -11.49 4.80 -29.92
C ARG A 196 -11.99 5.74 -31.02
N PHE A 197 -12.45 6.94 -30.67
CA PHE A 197 -12.94 7.93 -31.62
C PHE A 197 -11.81 8.43 -32.52
N GLU A 198 -10.66 8.77 -31.94
CA GLU A 198 -9.46 9.17 -32.66
C GLU A 198 -8.98 8.06 -33.60
N LEU A 199 -8.94 6.82 -33.12
CA LEU A 199 -8.60 5.66 -33.94
C LEU A 199 -9.56 5.51 -35.12
N ALA A 200 -10.87 5.59 -34.88
CA ALA A 200 -11.88 5.53 -35.93
C ALA A 200 -11.73 6.66 -36.97
N SER A 201 -11.34 7.87 -36.53
CA SER A 201 -11.06 9.00 -37.42
C SER A 201 -9.82 8.76 -38.30
N VAL A 202 -8.71 8.26 -37.73
CA VAL A 202 -7.51 7.94 -38.52
C VAL A 202 -7.78 6.78 -39.47
N LEU A 203 -8.50 5.74 -39.04
CA LEU A 203 -8.93 4.65 -39.92
C LEU A 203 -9.84 5.14 -41.05
N GLY A 204 -10.74 6.09 -40.78
CA GLY A 204 -11.56 6.74 -41.80
C GLY A 204 -10.71 7.45 -42.86
N ARG A 205 -9.68 8.18 -42.44
CA ARG A 205 -8.70 8.81 -43.36
C ARG A 205 -7.88 7.78 -44.13
N ALA A 206 -7.36 6.76 -43.47
CA ALA A 206 -6.66 5.66 -44.14
C ALA A 206 -7.56 4.96 -45.17
N ARG A 207 -8.87 4.84 -44.88
CA ARG A 207 -9.83 4.27 -45.84
C ARG A 207 -10.14 5.20 -47.01
N ALA A 208 -10.14 6.51 -46.78
CA ALA A 208 -10.39 7.53 -47.79
C ALA A 208 -9.14 7.87 -48.63
N ALA A 209 -7.95 7.49 -48.15
CA ALA A 209 -6.68 7.75 -48.80
C ALA A 209 -6.65 7.18 -50.23
N ARG A 210 -6.24 8.03 -51.17
CA ARG A 210 -6.29 7.75 -52.62
C ARG A 210 -4.95 7.33 -53.19
N ASP A 211 -3.88 7.67 -52.50
CA ASP A 211 -2.51 7.36 -52.90
C ASP A 211 -1.71 6.79 -51.72
N GLU A 212 -0.48 6.39 -52.04
CA GLU A 212 0.45 5.79 -51.09
C GLU A 212 0.86 6.76 -49.97
N GLU A 213 1.06 8.04 -50.29
CA GLU A 213 1.55 9.04 -49.33
C GLU A 213 0.52 9.32 -48.25
N GLU A 214 -0.76 9.47 -48.63
CA GLU A 214 -1.88 9.59 -47.70
C GLU A 214 -2.04 8.35 -46.81
N LEU A 215 -1.86 7.14 -47.36
CA LEU A 215 -1.90 5.88 -46.61
C LEU A 215 -0.72 5.75 -45.63
N GLU A 216 0.47 6.16 -46.04
CA GLU A 216 1.68 6.11 -45.21
C GLU A 216 1.60 7.10 -44.05
N GLN A 217 1.12 8.33 -44.32
CA GLN A 217 0.86 9.32 -43.29
C GLN A 217 -0.19 8.83 -42.28
N ALA A 218 -1.29 8.23 -42.75
CA ALA A 218 -2.30 7.66 -41.87
C ALA A 218 -1.77 6.45 -41.07
N PHE A 219 -0.90 5.63 -41.66
CA PHE A 219 -0.28 4.48 -40.99
C PHE A 219 0.71 4.90 -39.91
N GLU A 220 1.57 5.89 -40.16
CA GLU A 220 2.49 6.42 -39.14
C GLU A 220 1.72 7.14 -38.02
N GLU A 221 0.63 7.84 -38.34
CA GLU A 221 -0.26 8.42 -37.33
C GLU A 221 -0.95 7.34 -36.47
N LEU A 222 -1.41 6.24 -37.09
CA LEU A 222 -1.94 5.07 -36.38
C LEU A 222 -0.88 4.44 -35.48
N ARG A 223 0.34 4.23 -35.99
CA ARG A 223 1.44 3.62 -35.25
C ARG A 223 1.86 4.45 -34.04
N ALA A 224 1.98 5.78 -34.22
CA ALA A 224 2.29 6.70 -33.14
C ALA A 224 1.23 6.66 -32.02
N ARG A 225 -0.06 6.50 -32.36
CA ARG A 225 -1.15 6.41 -31.39
C ARG A 225 -1.32 5.02 -30.77
N CYS A 226 -0.98 3.95 -31.49
CA CYS A 226 -1.09 2.57 -31.01
C CYS A 226 0.10 2.10 -30.16
N GLY A 227 1.26 2.75 -30.23
CA GLY A 227 2.46 2.40 -29.45
C GLY A 227 2.29 2.41 -27.92
N GLU A 228 1.17 2.93 -27.42
CA GLU A 228 0.80 2.89 -26.00
C GLU A 228 -0.14 1.73 -25.61
N ASP A 229 -0.76 1.01 -26.55
CA ASP A 229 -1.73 -0.05 -26.28
C ASP A 229 -1.53 -1.28 -27.19
N PRO A 230 -0.88 -2.35 -26.69
CA PRO A 230 -0.61 -3.58 -27.44
C PRO A 230 -1.88 -4.28 -27.97
N ALA A 231 -3.04 -4.04 -27.36
CA ALA A 231 -4.29 -4.66 -27.79
C ALA A 231 -4.76 -4.12 -29.16
N LEU A 232 -4.36 -2.89 -29.51
CA LEU A 232 -4.68 -2.28 -30.81
C LEU A 232 -3.79 -2.78 -31.95
N GLU A 233 -2.56 -3.24 -31.67
CA GLU A 233 -1.70 -3.85 -32.69
C GLU A 233 -2.26 -5.16 -33.26
N ALA A 234 -3.04 -5.90 -32.47
CA ALA A 234 -3.69 -7.15 -32.89
C ALA A 234 -5.01 -6.93 -33.66
N GLY A 235 -5.49 -5.69 -33.75
CA GLY A 235 -6.76 -5.34 -34.38
C GLY A 235 -6.83 -5.72 -35.86
N SER A 236 -8.00 -6.11 -36.33
CA SER A 236 -8.28 -6.35 -37.77
C SER A 236 -8.08 -5.09 -38.61
N GLU A 237 -8.28 -3.91 -38.03
CA GLU A 237 -8.27 -2.63 -38.70
C GLU A 237 -6.84 -2.17 -39.06
N LEU A 238 -5.87 -2.40 -38.18
CA LEU A 238 -4.46 -2.11 -38.48
C LEU A 238 -3.94 -3.03 -39.60
N ARG A 239 -4.40 -4.29 -39.61
CA ARG A 239 -4.12 -5.25 -40.69
C ARG A 239 -4.72 -4.82 -42.02
N GLU A 240 -5.94 -4.28 -42.01
CA GLU A 240 -6.60 -3.72 -43.20
C GLU A 240 -5.81 -2.54 -43.78
N VAL A 241 -5.38 -1.59 -42.95
CA VAL A 241 -4.58 -0.43 -43.40
C VAL A 241 -3.20 -0.87 -43.91
N ARG A 242 -2.52 -1.81 -43.22
CA ARG A 242 -1.26 -2.40 -43.71
C ARG A 242 -1.43 -3.08 -45.06
N ALA A 243 -2.50 -3.83 -45.24
CA ALA A 243 -2.79 -4.50 -46.51
C ALA A 243 -3.01 -3.49 -47.64
N ARG A 244 -3.76 -2.40 -47.40
CA ARG A 244 -3.96 -1.33 -48.38
C ARG A 244 -2.68 -0.57 -48.72
N LEU A 245 -1.86 -0.23 -47.71
CA LEU A 245 -0.57 0.42 -47.94
C LEU A 245 0.37 -0.49 -48.76
N ARG A 246 0.36 -1.81 -48.48
CA ARG A 246 1.07 -2.82 -49.27
C ARG A 246 0.57 -2.85 -50.71
N GLU A 247 -0.73 -2.85 -50.93
CA GLU A 247 -1.32 -2.86 -52.27
C GLU A 247 -1.01 -1.59 -53.07
N ALA A 248 -1.07 -0.41 -52.43
CA ALA A 248 -0.67 0.87 -53.03
C ALA A 248 0.81 0.87 -53.43
N ARG A 249 1.69 0.41 -52.53
CA ARG A 249 3.14 0.23 -52.79
C ARG A 249 3.40 -0.72 -53.96
N ILE A 250 2.71 -1.85 -54.01
CA ILE A 250 2.83 -2.82 -55.11
C ILE A 250 2.35 -2.20 -56.42
N SER A 251 1.26 -1.43 -56.39
CA SER A 251 0.72 -0.78 -57.59
C SER A 251 1.66 0.27 -58.15
N ARG A 252 2.23 1.13 -57.30
CA ARG A 252 3.26 2.10 -57.70
C ARG A 252 4.51 1.41 -58.23
N LEU A 253 4.98 0.36 -57.55
CA LEU A 253 6.14 -0.40 -58.01
C LEU A 253 5.87 -1.04 -59.39
N ARG A 254 4.65 -1.54 -59.64
CA ARG A 254 4.26 -2.04 -60.97
C ARG A 254 4.32 -0.93 -62.02
N GLU A 255 3.84 0.27 -61.73
CA GLU A 255 3.96 1.42 -62.64
C GLU A 255 5.43 1.81 -62.89
N GLU A 256 6.26 1.85 -61.84
CA GLU A 256 7.71 2.10 -61.95
C GLU A 256 8.43 1.01 -62.75
N LEU A 257 8.01 -0.27 -62.63
CA LEU A 257 8.57 -1.38 -63.39
C LEU A 257 8.12 -1.39 -64.86
N LEU A 258 6.89 -0.93 -65.13
CA LEU A 258 6.35 -0.84 -66.49
C LEU A 258 6.89 0.36 -67.26
N HIS A 259 7.32 1.43 -66.57
CA HIS A 259 7.67 2.70 -67.19
C HIS A 259 9.10 3.21 -66.88
N GLY A 260 9.82 2.61 -65.94
CA GLY A 260 11.14 3.05 -65.49
C GLY A 260 12.32 2.57 -66.36
N ASP A 261 13.43 3.29 -66.29
CA ASP A 261 14.69 2.85 -66.91
C ASP A 261 15.19 1.56 -66.23
N PRO A 262 15.79 0.59 -66.96
CA PRO A 262 16.46 -0.59 -66.39
C PRO A 262 17.30 -0.35 -65.11
N ALA A 263 17.97 0.80 -64.99
CA ALA A 263 18.71 1.16 -63.76
C ALA A 263 17.78 1.45 -62.57
N GLU A 264 16.64 2.09 -62.83
CA GLU A 264 15.60 2.40 -61.85
C GLU A 264 14.81 1.15 -61.45
N ILE A 265 14.57 0.23 -62.40
CA ILE A 265 13.95 -1.09 -62.15
C ILE A 265 14.76 -1.89 -61.11
N GLY A 266 16.08 -1.95 -61.27
CA GLY A 266 16.96 -2.63 -60.31
C GLY A 266 17.00 -1.94 -58.94
N ALA A 267 16.94 -0.60 -58.90
CA ALA A 267 16.86 0.14 -57.65
C ALA A 267 15.50 -0.03 -56.94
N ALA A 268 14.40 -0.03 -57.70
CA ALA A 268 13.05 -0.27 -57.21
C ALA A 268 12.90 -1.68 -56.62
N ALA A 269 13.38 -2.71 -57.32
CA ALA A 269 13.40 -4.09 -56.83
C ALA A 269 14.18 -4.24 -55.51
N ARG A 270 15.35 -3.58 -55.40
CA ARG A 270 16.16 -3.59 -54.16
C ARG A 270 15.50 -2.84 -53.00
N ARG A 271 14.88 -1.67 -53.26
CA ARG A 271 14.10 -0.93 -52.24
C ARG A 271 12.94 -1.77 -51.72
N TRP A 272 12.27 -2.49 -52.61
CA TRP A 272 11.15 -3.36 -52.27
C TRP A 272 11.57 -4.59 -51.46
N TYR A 273 12.65 -5.26 -51.84
CA TYR A 273 13.22 -6.38 -51.09
C TYR A 273 13.66 -5.97 -49.66
N ALA A 274 14.19 -4.74 -49.51
CA ALA A 274 14.54 -4.20 -48.20
C ALA A 274 13.30 -3.91 -47.33
N LEU A 275 12.21 -3.41 -47.92
CA LEU A 275 10.93 -3.18 -47.24
C LEU A 275 10.28 -4.50 -46.78
N GLU A 276 10.32 -5.54 -47.60
CA GLU A 276 9.76 -6.86 -47.27
C GLU A 276 10.49 -7.50 -46.08
N ARG A 277 11.83 -7.50 -46.11
CA ARG A 277 12.67 -8.09 -45.05
C ARG A 277 12.51 -7.38 -43.71
N ALA A 278 12.17 -6.09 -43.72
CA ALA A 278 11.87 -5.32 -42.52
C ALA A 278 10.46 -5.60 -41.97
N SER A 279 9.54 -6.11 -42.79
CA SER A 279 8.12 -6.33 -42.43
C SER A 279 7.82 -7.73 -41.89
N GLY A 280 8.60 -8.75 -42.26
CA GLY A 280 8.49 -10.11 -41.72
C GLY A 280 7.31 -10.96 -42.23
N GLU A 281 6.58 -10.52 -43.27
CA GLU A 281 5.46 -11.26 -43.88
C GLU A 281 5.81 -11.77 -45.29
N GLU A 282 5.44 -13.02 -45.62
CA GLU A 282 5.75 -13.67 -46.91
C GLU A 282 4.95 -13.11 -48.10
N LEU A 283 5.55 -13.16 -49.29
CA LEU A 283 4.95 -12.75 -50.57
C LEU A 283 4.03 -13.81 -51.19
N PRO A 284 3.07 -13.40 -52.04
CA PRO A 284 2.54 -14.29 -53.06
C PRO A 284 3.71 -14.83 -53.90
N SER A 285 3.86 -16.16 -53.95
CA SER A 285 5.03 -16.85 -54.52
C SER A 285 5.38 -16.38 -55.94
N GLU A 286 4.39 -16.01 -56.73
CA GLU A 286 4.52 -15.56 -58.11
C GLU A 286 5.33 -14.25 -58.23
N LEU A 287 5.17 -13.32 -57.28
CA LEU A 287 5.84 -12.02 -57.28
C LEU A 287 7.25 -12.11 -56.67
N ALA A 288 7.44 -12.95 -55.65
CA ALA A 288 8.75 -13.28 -55.10
C ALA A 288 9.66 -13.90 -56.16
N SER A 289 9.16 -14.90 -56.89
CA SER A 289 9.89 -15.53 -57.98
C SER A 289 10.17 -14.57 -59.13
N ALA A 290 9.28 -13.63 -59.44
CA ALA A 290 9.52 -12.63 -60.48
C ALA A 290 10.60 -11.61 -60.10
N VAL A 291 10.62 -11.15 -58.85
CA VAL A 291 11.62 -10.18 -58.35
C VAL A 291 12.99 -10.84 -58.14
N GLU A 292 13.02 -12.07 -57.64
CA GLU A 292 14.24 -12.86 -57.54
C GLU A 292 14.82 -13.16 -58.93
N ALA A 293 13.98 -13.55 -59.90
CA ALA A 293 14.39 -13.74 -61.29
C ALA A 293 14.87 -12.44 -61.97
N LEU A 294 14.27 -11.28 -61.66
CA LEU A 294 14.71 -9.98 -62.15
C LEU A 294 16.04 -9.54 -61.51
N SER A 295 16.21 -9.76 -60.21
CA SER A 295 17.43 -9.45 -59.47
C SER A 295 18.59 -10.33 -59.93
N ASP A 296 18.33 -11.63 -60.14
CA ASP A 296 19.28 -12.58 -60.71
C ASP A 296 19.59 -12.27 -62.17
N ALA A 297 18.61 -11.87 -62.97
CA ALA A 297 18.84 -11.46 -64.35
C ALA A 297 19.69 -10.19 -64.46
N VAL A 298 19.53 -9.23 -63.53
CA VAL A 298 20.36 -8.01 -63.44
C VAL A 298 21.78 -8.36 -62.96
N ALA A 299 21.93 -9.25 -61.96
CA ALA A 299 23.23 -9.72 -61.49
C ALA A 299 23.98 -10.53 -62.57
N LEU A 300 23.28 -11.40 -63.31
CA LEU A 300 23.83 -12.20 -64.41
C LEU A 300 24.18 -11.35 -65.64
N ALA A 301 23.48 -10.24 -65.84
CA ALA A 301 23.78 -9.22 -66.84
C ALA A 301 25.06 -8.43 -66.52
N GLU A 302 25.22 -8.00 -65.26
CA GLU A 302 26.43 -7.32 -64.78
C GLU A 302 27.66 -8.25 -64.80
N LEU A 303 27.46 -9.56 -64.64
CA LEU A 303 28.50 -10.60 -64.74
C LEU A 303 28.76 -11.08 -66.19
N GLY A 304 28.07 -10.52 -67.20
CA GLY A 304 28.28 -10.82 -68.61
C GLY A 304 27.91 -12.24 -69.07
N VAL A 305 27.13 -13.00 -68.27
CA VAL A 305 26.88 -14.43 -68.49
C VAL A 305 25.83 -14.69 -69.59
N VAL A 306 24.95 -13.75 -69.92
CA VAL A 306 23.96 -13.94 -71.00
C VAL A 306 23.69 -12.65 -71.78
N ARG A 307 24.02 -12.61 -73.08
CA ARG A 307 23.71 -11.45 -73.98
C ARG A 307 22.32 -11.52 -74.65
N ALA A 308 21.62 -12.65 -74.59
CA ALA A 308 20.41 -12.90 -75.41
C ALA A 308 19.05 -12.53 -74.76
N PRO A 309 18.80 -12.69 -73.44
CA PRO A 309 17.51 -12.37 -72.83
C PRO A 309 17.20 -10.87 -72.83
N GLN A 310 18.23 -10.04 -72.70
CA GLN A 310 18.12 -8.57 -72.66
C GLN A 310 17.61 -7.96 -73.98
N VAL A 311 17.80 -8.64 -75.12
CA VAL A 311 17.34 -8.15 -76.44
C VAL A 311 15.87 -8.49 -76.70
N ARG A 312 15.34 -9.56 -76.10
CA ARG A 312 13.93 -9.96 -76.27
C ARG A 312 13.01 -9.31 -75.23
N LEU A 313 13.44 -9.15 -73.98
CA LEU A 313 12.67 -8.37 -72.99
C LEU A 313 12.53 -6.89 -73.42
N ARG A 314 13.54 -6.31 -74.11
CA ARG A 314 13.46 -4.95 -74.69
C ARG A 314 12.53 -4.81 -75.90
N ARG A 315 12.07 -5.92 -76.50
CA ARG A 315 11.19 -5.93 -77.69
C ARG A 315 9.78 -6.43 -77.39
N ALA A 316 9.56 -7.02 -76.22
CA ALA A 316 8.25 -7.44 -75.77
C ALA A 316 7.44 -6.19 -75.39
N SER A 317 6.30 -6.00 -76.04
CA SER A 317 5.47 -4.79 -75.88
C SER A 317 4.15 -5.05 -75.14
N GLY A 318 3.92 -6.28 -74.68
CA GLY A 318 2.76 -6.67 -73.90
C GLY A 318 3.00 -7.86 -72.96
N GLY A 319 2.13 -7.99 -71.94
CA GLY A 319 2.28 -8.94 -70.83
C GLY A 319 2.46 -10.41 -71.25
N ALA A 320 1.78 -10.87 -72.30
CA ALA A 320 1.88 -12.24 -72.79
C ALA A 320 3.26 -12.57 -73.41
N GLU A 321 3.96 -11.58 -73.98
CA GLU A 321 5.29 -11.77 -74.56
C GLU A 321 6.39 -11.82 -73.48
N VAL A 322 6.19 -11.07 -72.40
CA VAL A 322 7.06 -11.11 -71.21
C VAL A 322 6.91 -12.45 -70.49
N GLU A 323 5.67 -12.93 -70.34
CA GLU A 323 5.36 -14.23 -69.74
C GLU A 323 5.99 -15.39 -70.55
N ALA A 324 5.91 -15.35 -71.88
CA ALA A 324 6.56 -16.32 -72.76
C ALA A 324 8.10 -16.28 -72.68
N ALA A 325 8.69 -15.09 -72.53
CA ALA A 325 10.14 -14.94 -72.38
C ALA A 325 10.62 -15.49 -71.03
N LEU A 326 9.88 -15.25 -69.94
CA LEU A 326 10.17 -15.80 -68.61
C LEU A 326 9.98 -17.33 -68.59
N LEU A 327 8.95 -17.86 -69.27
CA LEU A 327 8.76 -19.31 -69.42
C LEU A 327 9.95 -19.98 -70.12
N GLN A 328 10.51 -19.36 -71.16
CA GLN A 328 11.67 -19.92 -71.87
C GLN A 328 12.94 -19.93 -71.02
N VAL A 329 13.12 -18.92 -70.15
CA VAL A 329 14.21 -18.90 -69.17
C VAL A 329 14.01 -20.00 -68.11
N GLY A 330 12.77 -20.18 -67.63
CA GLY A 330 12.39 -21.26 -66.72
C GLY A 330 12.63 -22.65 -67.30
N VAL A 331 12.29 -22.89 -68.58
CA VAL A 331 12.54 -24.18 -69.26
C VAL A 331 14.03 -24.49 -69.42
N ALA A 332 14.86 -23.47 -69.67
CA ALA A 332 16.31 -23.65 -69.77
C ALA A 332 16.94 -24.02 -68.41
N LEU A 333 16.46 -23.42 -67.32
CA LEU A 333 16.90 -23.74 -65.95
C LEU A 333 16.40 -25.12 -65.51
N HIS A 334 15.15 -25.48 -65.86
CA HIS A 334 14.58 -26.78 -65.52
C HIS A 334 15.29 -27.96 -66.21
N ARG A 335 15.71 -27.81 -67.48
CA ARG A 335 16.51 -28.83 -68.17
C ARG A 335 17.87 -29.04 -67.50
N GLY A 336 18.55 -27.95 -67.10
CA GLY A 336 19.80 -28.06 -66.36
C GLY A 336 19.66 -28.79 -65.02
N ALA A 337 18.53 -28.63 -64.32
CA ALA A 337 18.25 -29.35 -63.08
C ALA A 337 17.99 -30.86 -63.30
N GLN A 338 17.32 -31.23 -64.39
CA GLN A 338 17.06 -32.63 -64.74
C GLN A 338 18.35 -33.39 -65.10
N ASP A 339 19.27 -32.74 -65.81
CA ASP A 339 20.57 -33.33 -66.17
C ASP A 339 21.42 -33.63 -64.92
N VAL A 340 21.38 -32.75 -63.92
CA VAL A 340 22.08 -32.94 -62.63
C VAL A 340 21.44 -34.08 -61.81
N ALA A 341 20.11 -34.19 -61.82
CA ALA A 341 19.40 -35.26 -61.10
C ALA A 341 19.72 -36.66 -61.69
N ALA A 342 19.79 -36.77 -63.02
CA ALA A 342 20.15 -38.00 -63.71
C ALA A 342 21.59 -38.45 -63.39
N LEU A 343 22.54 -37.51 -63.32
CA LEU A 343 23.93 -37.79 -62.93
C LEU A 343 24.05 -38.22 -61.46
N ALA A 344 23.23 -37.65 -60.56
CA ALA A 344 23.18 -38.05 -59.15
C ALA A 344 22.63 -39.48 -58.96
N GLU A 345 21.65 -39.88 -59.76
CA GLU A 345 21.09 -41.23 -59.74
C GLU A 345 22.10 -42.28 -60.27
N GLN A 346 22.84 -41.94 -61.34
CA GLN A 346 23.95 -42.76 -61.83
C GLN A 346 25.06 -42.93 -60.78
N GLY A 347 25.36 -41.87 -60.02
CA GLY A 347 26.31 -41.91 -58.90
C GLY A 347 25.85 -42.84 -57.77
N ARG A 348 24.57 -42.78 -57.38
CA ARG A 348 23.99 -43.69 -56.37
C ARG A 348 24.03 -45.16 -56.80
N ALA A 349 23.71 -45.42 -58.06
CA ALA A 349 23.76 -46.77 -58.63
C ALA A 349 25.20 -47.33 -58.71
N ALA A 350 26.20 -46.48 -58.95
CA ALA A 350 27.61 -46.88 -58.95
C ALA A 350 28.13 -47.23 -57.55
N ILE A 351 27.73 -46.45 -56.52
CA ILE A 351 28.07 -46.74 -55.11
C ILE A 351 27.47 -48.08 -54.67
N ALA A 352 26.20 -48.33 -55.00
CA ALA A 352 25.52 -49.57 -54.63
C ALA A 352 26.18 -50.83 -55.22
N ARG A 353 26.94 -50.68 -56.31
CA ARG A 353 27.69 -51.76 -56.98
C ARG A 353 29.17 -51.85 -56.58
N GLY A 354 29.65 -50.96 -55.71
CA GLY A 354 31.07 -50.87 -55.37
C GLY A 354 31.98 -50.37 -56.52
N ASP A 355 31.39 -49.79 -57.58
CA ASP A 355 32.11 -49.30 -58.76
C ASP A 355 32.68 -47.88 -58.49
N ARG A 356 33.91 -47.87 -57.97
CA ARG A 356 34.60 -46.65 -57.58
C ARG A 356 34.94 -45.74 -58.77
N GLU A 357 35.19 -46.30 -59.95
CA GLU A 357 35.46 -45.51 -61.17
C GLU A 357 34.17 -44.96 -61.80
N GLY A 358 33.07 -45.71 -61.76
CA GLY A 358 31.75 -45.24 -62.19
C GLY A 358 31.23 -44.10 -61.33
N TRP A 359 31.42 -44.17 -60.00
CA TRP A 359 31.10 -43.07 -59.09
C TRP A 359 31.96 -41.84 -59.37
N THR A 360 33.26 -42.01 -59.61
CA THR A 360 34.19 -40.90 -59.89
C THR A 360 33.87 -40.22 -61.24
N ARG A 361 33.40 -40.96 -62.26
CA ARG A 361 32.94 -40.39 -63.54
C ARG A 361 31.60 -39.66 -63.44
N ALA A 362 30.63 -40.22 -62.73
CA ALA A 362 29.34 -39.54 -62.50
C ALA A 362 29.54 -38.25 -61.68
N LEU A 363 30.44 -38.30 -60.69
CA LEU A 363 30.85 -37.15 -59.91
C LEU A 363 31.63 -36.13 -60.76
N ALA A 364 32.56 -36.55 -61.62
CA ALA A 364 33.28 -35.65 -62.53
C ALA A 364 32.39 -35.04 -63.64
N GLY A 365 31.34 -35.74 -64.08
CA GLY A 365 30.32 -35.21 -65.00
C GLY A 365 29.43 -34.16 -64.34
N ALA A 366 29.02 -34.40 -63.08
CA ALA A 366 28.30 -33.43 -62.27
C ALA A 366 29.18 -32.23 -61.83
N LEU A 367 30.49 -32.45 -61.66
CA LEU A 367 31.49 -31.46 -61.22
C LEU A 367 32.27 -30.80 -62.36
N GLY A 368 32.12 -31.25 -63.61
CA GLY A 368 32.74 -30.67 -64.80
C GLY A 368 32.19 -29.28 -65.17
N ALA A 369 31.19 -28.79 -64.43
CA ALA A 369 30.71 -27.42 -64.48
C ALA A 369 30.95 -26.69 -63.14
N ARG A 370 32.18 -26.20 -62.97
CA ARG A 370 32.61 -25.10 -62.07
C ARG A 370 32.78 -25.40 -60.55
N SER A 371 33.50 -24.48 -59.90
CA SER A 371 34.42 -24.67 -58.78
C SER A 371 33.88 -24.38 -57.36
N SER A 372 32.61 -24.63 -57.06
CA SER A 372 31.99 -24.22 -55.77
C SER A 372 31.48 -25.36 -54.87
N SER A 373 31.86 -26.61 -55.14
CA SER A 373 31.22 -27.81 -54.56
C SER A 373 31.74 -28.27 -53.20
N ARG A 374 32.70 -27.58 -52.58
CA ARG A 374 33.26 -27.98 -51.26
C ARG A 374 32.39 -27.52 -50.08
N ALA A 375 31.69 -26.40 -50.20
CA ALA A 375 30.85 -25.84 -49.15
C ALA A 375 29.47 -26.54 -49.01
N LEU A 376 28.94 -27.10 -50.11
CA LEU A 376 27.64 -27.78 -50.10
C LEU A 376 27.70 -29.18 -49.48
N ALA A 377 28.84 -29.87 -49.64
CA ALA A 377 29.07 -31.19 -49.05
C ALA A 377 29.20 -31.14 -47.51
N GLU A 378 29.74 -30.05 -46.97
CA GLU A 378 29.86 -29.83 -45.52
C GLU A 378 28.50 -29.48 -44.86
N LEU A 379 27.61 -28.80 -45.59
CA LEU A 379 26.28 -28.40 -45.11
C LEU A 379 25.27 -29.57 -45.05
N LEU A 380 25.38 -30.52 -45.99
CA LEU A 380 24.52 -31.71 -46.04
C LEU A 380 24.93 -32.79 -45.01
N ALA A 381 26.19 -32.81 -44.60
CA ALA A 381 26.67 -33.66 -43.50
C ALA A 381 26.18 -33.17 -42.12
N ALA A 382 25.90 -31.87 -41.97
CA ALA A 382 25.38 -31.29 -40.73
C ALA A 382 23.86 -31.49 -40.56
N SER A 383 23.09 -31.53 -41.66
CA SER A 383 21.62 -31.61 -41.60
C SER A 383 21.04 -33.01 -41.32
N SER A 384 21.81 -34.08 -41.48
CA SER A 384 21.34 -35.46 -41.31
C SER A 384 21.39 -35.97 -39.87
N ALA A 385 21.98 -35.21 -38.94
CA ALA A 385 22.12 -35.60 -37.54
C ALA A 385 20.96 -35.13 -36.62
N GLU A 386 20.03 -34.29 -37.09
CA GLU A 386 19.14 -33.53 -36.19
C GLU A 386 17.62 -33.81 -36.24
N ARG A 387 17.10 -34.79 -36.99
CA ARG A 387 15.62 -34.96 -37.12
C ARG A 387 15.11 -36.40 -36.96
N ALA A 388 14.94 -36.89 -35.72
CA ALA A 388 14.45 -38.26 -35.46
C ALA A 388 13.58 -38.50 -34.20
N PRO A 389 12.66 -37.60 -33.79
CA PRO A 389 11.43 -38.18 -33.20
C PRO A 389 10.16 -37.40 -33.57
N HIS A 390 9.08 -38.14 -33.87
CA HIS A 390 7.64 -37.78 -33.80
C HIS A 390 6.81 -38.28 -34.99
N VAL A 391 6.90 -39.57 -35.33
CA VAL A 391 5.84 -40.27 -36.08
C VAL A 391 5.66 -41.67 -35.49
N ASP A 392 4.42 -42.03 -35.16
CA ASP A 392 4.03 -43.34 -34.60
C ASP A 392 3.99 -44.39 -35.72
N PRO A 393 4.90 -45.38 -35.71
CA PRO A 393 5.03 -46.37 -36.78
C PRO A 393 3.90 -47.41 -36.79
N HIS A 394 3.09 -47.54 -35.74
CA HIS A 394 2.10 -48.62 -35.63
C HIS A 394 0.74 -48.26 -36.24
N ALA A 395 0.35 -46.98 -36.19
CA ALA A 395 -0.87 -46.47 -36.82
C ALA A 395 -0.77 -46.44 -38.36
N GLU A 396 0.42 -46.17 -38.89
CA GLU A 396 0.73 -46.29 -40.32
C GLU A 396 0.77 -47.76 -40.78
N LEU A 397 1.16 -48.69 -39.90
CA LEU A 397 1.17 -50.12 -40.21
C LEU A 397 -0.25 -50.68 -40.35
N GLU A 398 -1.17 -50.30 -39.48
CA GLU A 398 -2.57 -50.75 -39.52
C GLU A 398 -3.36 -50.07 -40.65
N ARG A 399 -3.09 -48.78 -40.94
CA ARG A 399 -3.59 -48.14 -42.17
C ARG A 399 -3.04 -48.82 -43.41
N GLY A 400 -1.75 -49.16 -43.43
CA GLY A 400 -1.12 -49.89 -44.52
C GLY A 400 -1.72 -51.27 -44.74
N ARG A 401 -2.07 -52.00 -43.66
CA ARG A 401 -2.72 -53.32 -43.73
C ARG A 401 -4.16 -53.23 -44.23
N ALA A 402 -4.94 -52.27 -43.75
CA ALA A 402 -6.30 -52.04 -44.22
C ALA A 402 -6.31 -51.59 -45.70
N LEU A 403 -5.40 -50.70 -46.09
CA LEU A 403 -5.25 -50.26 -47.48
C LEU A 403 -4.76 -51.41 -48.38
N ALA A 404 -3.87 -52.28 -47.90
CA ALA A 404 -3.40 -53.45 -48.62
C ALA A 404 -4.50 -54.53 -48.78
N ALA A 405 -5.36 -54.73 -47.78
CA ALA A 405 -6.51 -55.62 -47.87
C ALA A 405 -7.57 -55.08 -48.85
N LEU A 406 -7.80 -53.75 -48.84
CA LEU A 406 -8.73 -53.08 -49.74
C LEU A 406 -8.22 -53.08 -51.19
N LEU A 407 -6.93 -52.81 -51.40
CA LEU A 407 -6.27 -52.90 -52.70
C LEU A 407 -6.16 -54.35 -53.18
N GLY A 408 -6.02 -55.32 -52.28
CA GLY A 408 -6.04 -56.75 -52.58
C GLY A 408 -7.42 -57.25 -53.03
N ALA A 409 -8.49 -56.81 -52.36
CA ALA A 409 -9.87 -57.11 -52.76
C ALA A 409 -10.24 -56.45 -54.10
N LEU A 410 -9.78 -55.21 -54.33
CA LEU A 410 -9.95 -54.49 -55.60
C LEU A 410 -9.13 -55.11 -56.74
N ALA A 411 -7.97 -55.71 -56.45
CA ALA A 411 -7.13 -56.40 -57.44
C ALA A 411 -7.61 -57.82 -57.77
N ALA A 412 -8.37 -58.48 -56.88
CA ALA A 412 -8.83 -59.86 -57.07
C ALA A 412 -10.10 -60.00 -57.93
N GLY A 413 -10.79 -58.89 -58.25
CA GLY A 413 -11.83 -58.87 -59.27
C GLY A 413 -13.02 -59.83 -59.05
N SER A 414 -13.39 -60.15 -57.81
CA SER A 414 -14.57 -60.96 -57.49
C SER A 414 -15.63 -60.17 -56.69
N GLY A 415 -16.90 -60.37 -57.04
CA GLY A 415 -18.05 -59.62 -56.54
C GLY A 415 -18.49 -59.94 -55.11
N GLU A 416 -17.65 -59.65 -54.12
CA GLU A 416 -18.01 -59.70 -52.69
C GLU A 416 -17.97 -58.31 -52.00
N LEU A 417 -18.15 -57.24 -52.77
CA LEU A 417 -18.23 -55.88 -52.22
C LEU A 417 -19.42 -55.73 -51.24
N ALA A 418 -20.57 -56.33 -51.54
CA ALA A 418 -21.79 -56.20 -50.75
C ALA A 418 -21.73 -56.90 -49.37
N VAL A 419 -20.95 -57.99 -49.25
CA VAL A 419 -20.78 -58.71 -47.97
C VAL A 419 -19.81 -57.94 -47.07
N ALA A 420 -18.74 -57.37 -47.64
CA ALA A 420 -17.82 -56.50 -46.93
C ALA A 420 -18.50 -55.20 -46.47
N GLU A 421 -19.35 -54.59 -47.31
CA GLU A 421 -20.13 -53.40 -46.96
C GLU A 421 -21.14 -53.67 -45.83
N ALA A 422 -21.88 -54.79 -45.87
CA ALA A 422 -22.86 -55.12 -44.83
C ALA A 422 -22.21 -55.50 -43.48
N ALA A 423 -21.02 -56.11 -43.50
CA ALA A 423 -20.24 -56.37 -42.30
C ALA A 423 -19.65 -55.07 -41.73
N TRP A 424 -19.15 -54.19 -42.60
CA TRP A 424 -18.63 -52.87 -42.24
C TRP A 424 -19.71 -51.98 -41.60
N GLU A 425 -20.91 -51.92 -42.19
CA GLU A 425 -22.03 -51.16 -41.61
C GLU A 425 -22.45 -51.67 -40.23
N ARG A 426 -22.41 -52.99 -40.00
CA ARG A 426 -22.79 -53.58 -38.71
C ARG A 426 -21.74 -53.27 -37.63
N ILE A 427 -20.45 -53.30 -38.00
CA ILE A 427 -19.34 -52.92 -37.11
C ILE A 427 -19.38 -51.43 -36.79
N GLU A 428 -19.59 -50.56 -37.80
CA GLU A 428 -19.71 -49.11 -37.61
C GLU A 428 -20.93 -48.72 -36.75
N ARG A 429 -22.05 -49.43 -36.87
CA ARG A 429 -23.24 -49.17 -36.03
C ARG A 429 -23.00 -49.55 -34.57
N SER A 430 -22.43 -50.71 -34.30
CA SER A 430 -22.06 -51.15 -32.94
C SER A 430 -20.96 -50.27 -32.33
N ARG A 431 -20.01 -49.81 -33.16
CA ARG A 431 -18.97 -48.85 -32.77
C ARG A 431 -19.57 -47.49 -32.41
N GLY A 432 -20.50 -46.97 -33.21
CA GLY A 432 -21.19 -45.71 -32.93
C GLY A 432 -22.00 -45.75 -31.63
N GLU A 433 -22.66 -46.86 -31.32
CA GLU A 433 -23.38 -47.02 -30.04
C GLU A 433 -22.42 -47.12 -28.84
N ALA A 434 -21.30 -47.83 -28.97
CA ALA A 434 -20.27 -47.89 -27.93
C ALA A 434 -19.57 -46.53 -27.73
N GLU A 435 -19.24 -45.83 -28.80
CA GLU A 435 -18.70 -44.46 -28.79
C GLU A 435 -19.69 -43.48 -28.15
N ASN A 436 -21.01 -43.63 -28.38
CA ASN A 436 -22.02 -42.82 -27.71
C ASN A 436 -22.11 -43.08 -26.20
N VAL A 437 -22.03 -44.34 -25.76
CA VAL A 437 -21.98 -44.68 -24.32
C VAL A 437 -20.71 -44.12 -23.68
N LEU A 438 -19.57 -44.24 -24.36
CA LEU A 438 -18.28 -43.74 -23.88
C LEU A 438 -18.18 -42.21 -23.93
N ALA A 439 -18.75 -41.56 -24.95
CA ALA A 439 -18.85 -40.11 -25.05
C ALA A 439 -19.78 -39.55 -23.98
N ALA A 440 -20.90 -40.22 -23.70
CA ALA A 440 -21.76 -39.86 -22.59
C ALA A 440 -20.98 -39.95 -21.26
N LEU A 441 -20.27 -41.07 -20.99
CA LEU A 441 -19.34 -41.24 -19.86
C LEU A 441 -18.27 -40.12 -19.76
N ALA A 442 -17.77 -39.64 -20.90
CA ALA A 442 -16.79 -38.56 -20.97
C ALA A 442 -17.38 -37.15 -20.73
N GLN A 443 -18.65 -36.91 -21.09
CA GLN A 443 -19.32 -35.60 -20.98
C GLN A 443 -19.78 -35.25 -19.56
N GLY A 444 -19.90 -36.25 -18.66
CA GLY A 444 -19.72 -36.02 -17.23
C GLY A 444 -20.93 -35.57 -16.39
N SER A 445 -22.16 -35.68 -16.87
CA SER A 445 -23.36 -35.52 -16.03
C SER A 445 -24.08 -36.86 -15.86
N PHE A 446 -23.78 -37.57 -14.78
CA PHE A 446 -24.57 -38.72 -14.36
C PHE A 446 -24.77 -38.66 -12.85
N ASP A 447 -26.00 -38.93 -12.42
CA ASP A 447 -26.20 -39.44 -11.06
C ASP A 447 -25.89 -40.95 -11.02
N ALA A 448 -25.84 -41.52 -9.81
CA ALA A 448 -25.54 -42.94 -9.62
C ALA A 448 -26.50 -43.87 -10.39
N ALA A 449 -27.74 -43.43 -10.64
CA ALA A 449 -28.73 -44.23 -11.37
C ALA A 449 -28.42 -44.26 -12.87
N GLU A 450 -27.89 -43.18 -13.42
CA GLU A 450 -27.59 -43.05 -14.84
C GLU A 450 -26.28 -43.76 -15.24
N ALA A 451 -25.30 -43.78 -14.34
CA ALA A 451 -24.12 -44.64 -14.46
C ALA A 451 -24.49 -46.14 -14.45
N ALA A 452 -25.45 -46.53 -13.59
CA ALA A 452 -25.96 -47.90 -13.54
C ALA A 452 -26.72 -48.29 -14.83
N ARG A 453 -27.50 -47.37 -15.40
CA ARG A 453 -28.17 -47.57 -16.70
C ARG A 453 -27.16 -47.75 -17.84
N CYS A 454 -26.07 -46.99 -17.86
CA CYS A 454 -25.01 -47.15 -18.86
C CYS A 454 -24.30 -48.51 -18.74
N ALA A 455 -24.05 -48.99 -17.52
CA ALA A 455 -23.47 -50.31 -17.27
C ALA A 455 -24.38 -51.46 -17.75
N GLN A 456 -25.71 -51.36 -17.54
CA GLN A 456 -26.68 -52.33 -18.05
C GLN A 456 -26.75 -52.35 -19.59
N ARG A 457 -26.71 -51.17 -20.23
CA ARG A 457 -26.68 -51.05 -21.70
C ARG A 457 -25.42 -51.67 -22.32
N ALA A 458 -24.26 -51.46 -21.70
CA ALA A 458 -23.01 -52.09 -22.13
C ALA A 458 -23.07 -53.63 -22.04
N ALA A 459 -23.68 -54.17 -20.98
CA ALA A 459 -23.86 -55.61 -20.81
C ALA A 459 -24.83 -56.23 -21.85
N ALA A 460 -25.84 -55.49 -22.29
CA ALA A 460 -26.76 -55.95 -23.34
C ALA A 460 -26.11 -55.98 -24.74
N LEU A 461 -25.18 -55.07 -25.02
CA LEU A 461 -24.41 -55.04 -26.27
C LEU A 461 -23.36 -56.16 -26.34
N GLU A 462 -22.80 -56.55 -25.20
CA GLU A 462 -21.83 -57.65 -25.08
C GLU A 462 -22.47 -59.01 -25.43
N ALA A 463 -23.76 -59.20 -25.12
CA ALA A 463 -24.50 -60.42 -25.48
C ALA A 463 -24.76 -60.57 -26.99
N LEU A 464 -24.56 -59.51 -27.79
CA LEU A 464 -24.74 -59.50 -29.25
C LEU A 464 -23.42 -59.63 -30.02
N ALA A 465 -22.28 -59.50 -29.34
CA ALA A 465 -20.95 -59.54 -29.92
C ALA A 465 -20.05 -60.41 -29.03
N GLU A 466 -20.13 -61.73 -29.23
CA GLU A 466 -19.21 -62.66 -28.57
C GLU A 466 -17.76 -62.24 -28.91
N ASP A 467 -16.94 -62.04 -27.87
CA ASP A 467 -15.51 -61.68 -27.90
C ASP A 467 -15.11 -60.24 -28.28
N SER A 468 -15.93 -59.24 -27.93
CA SER A 468 -15.55 -57.82 -28.11
C SER A 468 -14.84 -57.20 -26.88
N PRO A 469 -13.51 -56.94 -26.92
CA PRO A 469 -12.75 -56.42 -25.78
C PRO A 469 -13.11 -54.97 -25.39
N TRP A 470 -13.68 -54.18 -26.29
CA TRP A 470 -14.11 -52.79 -26.01
C TRP A 470 -15.38 -52.70 -25.15
N LEU A 471 -16.29 -53.67 -25.24
CA LEU A 471 -17.52 -53.68 -24.42
C LEU A 471 -17.25 -54.07 -22.96
N ALA A 472 -16.34 -55.03 -22.74
CA ALA A 472 -15.84 -55.37 -21.41
C ALA A 472 -15.14 -54.17 -20.73
N LEU A 473 -14.38 -53.37 -21.52
CA LEU A 473 -13.72 -52.15 -21.05
C LEU A 473 -14.74 -51.09 -20.60
N ALA A 474 -15.82 -50.87 -21.37
CA ALA A 474 -16.85 -49.89 -21.06
C ALA A 474 -17.61 -50.22 -19.75
N ARG A 475 -17.96 -51.49 -19.52
CA ARG A 475 -18.61 -51.93 -18.27
C ARG A 475 -17.71 -51.72 -17.04
N ARG A 476 -16.42 -52.04 -17.16
CA ARG A 476 -15.44 -51.81 -16.08
C ARG A 476 -15.23 -50.32 -15.84
N ALA A 477 -15.21 -49.48 -16.87
CA ALA A 477 -15.14 -48.02 -16.74
C ALA A 477 -16.36 -47.45 -15.99
N ALA A 478 -17.57 -47.95 -16.24
CA ALA A 478 -18.79 -47.50 -15.55
C ALA A 478 -18.79 -47.84 -14.04
N ALA A 479 -18.26 -48.99 -13.64
CA ALA A 479 -18.13 -49.35 -12.21
C ALA A 479 -17.17 -48.41 -11.43
N ALA A 480 -16.29 -47.69 -12.13
CA ALA A 480 -15.18 -46.93 -11.59
C ALA A 480 -15.49 -45.62 -10.85
N GLY A 481 -15.89 -44.54 -11.52
CA GLY A 481 -17.25 -44.42 -12.01
C GLY A 481 -18.12 -44.26 -10.78
N VAL A 482 -18.89 -45.31 -10.48
CA VAL A 482 -19.71 -45.39 -9.27
C VAL A 482 -18.89 -45.36 -7.97
N ALA A 483 -17.78 -46.10 -7.88
CA ALA A 483 -16.98 -46.16 -6.64
C ALA A 483 -16.34 -44.79 -6.27
N MET A 484 -15.92 -44.02 -7.27
CA MET A 484 -15.36 -42.69 -7.07
C MET A 484 -16.35 -41.65 -6.56
N GLU A 485 -17.57 -41.63 -7.10
CA GLU A 485 -18.60 -40.70 -6.62
C GLU A 485 -18.98 -41.03 -5.17
N GLN A 486 -19.02 -42.31 -4.80
CA GLN A 486 -19.23 -42.73 -3.41
C GLN A 486 -18.12 -42.24 -2.46
N ALA A 487 -16.85 -42.35 -2.88
CA ALA A 487 -15.72 -41.85 -2.09
C ALA A 487 -15.69 -40.31 -2.00
N HIS A 488 -16.04 -39.60 -3.07
CA HIS A 488 -16.16 -38.14 -3.06
C HIS A 488 -17.29 -37.66 -2.14
N ALA A 489 -18.45 -38.33 -2.16
CA ALA A 489 -19.54 -38.04 -1.25
C ALA A 489 -19.14 -38.31 0.22
N GLY A 490 -18.49 -39.44 0.50
CA GLY A 490 -18.01 -39.79 1.84
C GLY A 490 -16.99 -38.77 2.39
N SER A 491 -16.04 -38.34 1.57
CA SER A 491 -15.02 -37.37 1.97
C SER A 491 -15.59 -35.96 2.23
N LYS A 492 -16.61 -35.52 1.48
CA LYS A 492 -17.32 -34.26 1.75
C LYS A 492 -18.04 -34.29 3.10
N VAL A 493 -18.69 -35.41 3.42
CA VAL A 493 -19.38 -35.58 4.72
C VAL A 493 -18.37 -35.58 5.86
N ALA A 494 -17.24 -36.28 5.71
CA ALA A 494 -16.18 -36.31 6.72
C ALA A 494 -15.54 -34.93 6.94
N LEU A 495 -15.25 -34.18 5.86
CA LEU A 495 -14.70 -32.83 5.94
C LEU A 495 -15.67 -31.83 6.57
N ALA A 496 -16.97 -31.96 6.33
CA ALA A 496 -17.99 -31.12 6.97
C ALA A 496 -18.11 -31.38 8.48
N ALA A 497 -17.77 -32.60 8.92
CA ALA A 497 -17.75 -33.00 10.33
C ALA A 497 -16.38 -32.80 11.02
N GLU A 498 -15.40 -32.19 10.33
CA GLU A 498 -14.01 -32.08 10.79
C GLU A 498 -13.34 -33.45 11.11
N ASP A 499 -13.86 -34.55 10.56
CA ASP A 499 -13.28 -35.89 10.65
C ASP A 499 -12.22 -36.08 9.55
N PHE A 500 -11.04 -35.51 9.80
CA PHE A 500 -9.91 -35.57 8.87
C PHE A 500 -9.46 -37.02 8.58
N ALA A 501 -9.54 -37.91 9.57
CA ALA A 501 -9.20 -39.33 9.40
C ALA A 501 -10.23 -40.07 8.53
N GLY A 502 -11.51 -39.70 8.62
CA GLY A 502 -12.57 -40.16 7.71
C GLY A 502 -12.33 -39.70 6.27
N ALA A 503 -11.94 -38.44 6.07
CA ALA A 503 -11.64 -37.91 4.74
C ALA A 503 -10.40 -38.58 4.12
N GLU A 504 -9.37 -38.86 4.92
CA GLU A 504 -8.16 -39.58 4.49
C GLU A 504 -8.46 -41.03 4.10
N ARG A 505 -9.31 -41.73 4.85
CA ARG A 505 -9.75 -43.10 4.51
C ARG A 505 -10.51 -43.14 3.18
N ALA A 506 -11.44 -42.21 2.97
CA ALA A 506 -12.18 -42.13 1.70
C ALA A 506 -11.26 -41.84 0.49
N LEU A 507 -10.22 -41.01 0.68
CA LEU A 507 -9.17 -40.77 -0.33
C LEU A 507 -8.35 -42.02 -0.62
N ALA A 508 -7.96 -42.75 0.42
CA ALA A 508 -7.18 -43.98 0.30
C ALA A 508 -7.95 -45.08 -0.45
N GLU A 509 -9.24 -45.26 -0.14
CA GLU A 509 -10.11 -46.21 -0.82
C GLU A 509 -10.29 -45.86 -2.30
N ALA A 510 -10.47 -44.58 -2.62
CA ALA A 510 -10.52 -44.11 -4.01
C ALA A 510 -9.20 -44.34 -4.76
N ALA A 511 -8.06 -44.04 -4.14
CA ALA A 511 -6.75 -44.23 -4.75
C ALA A 511 -6.42 -45.73 -4.97
N ALA A 512 -6.78 -46.60 -4.02
CA ALA A 512 -6.60 -48.04 -4.16
C ALA A 512 -7.44 -48.63 -5.31
N ALA A 513 -8.69 -48.16 -5.48
CA ALA A 513 -9.55 -48.57 -6.60
C ALA A 513 -9.00 -48.14 -7.98
N VAL A 514 -8.19 -47.08 -8.02
CA VAL A 514 -7.52 -46.57 -9.22
C VAL A 514 -6.22 -47.32 -9.49
N GLY A 515 -5.38 -47.52 -8.46
CA GLY A 515 -4.11 -48.24 -8.59
C GLY A 515 -4.28 -49.71 -9.00
N ALA A 516 -5.37 -50.37 -8.56
CA ALA A 516 -5.72 -51.71 -9.03
C ALA A 516 -5.95 -51.79 -10.55
N ARG A 517 -6.27 -50.66 -11.22
CA ARG A 517 -6.53 -50.60 -12.67
C ARG A 517 -5.29 -50.41 -13.52
N GLU A 518 -4.30 -49.66 -13.02
CA GLU A 518 -3.03 -49.47 -13.72
C GLU A 518 -2.27 -50.81 -13.83
N ALA A 519 -2.42 -51.68 -12.83
CA ALA A 519 -1.80 -53.01 -12.81
C ALA A 519 -2.38 -54.00 -13.83
N GLU A 520 -3.59 -53.77 -14.36
CA GLU A 520 -4.27 -54.70 -15.30
C GLU A 520 -4.06 -54.36 -16.79
N GLY A 521 -3.24 -53.35 -17.13
CA GLY A 521 -2.75 -53.14 -18.50
C GLY A 521 -3.80 -52.65 -19.52
N CYS A 522 -4.70 -51.74 -19.14
CA CYS A 522 -5.65 -51.12 -20.08
C CYS A 522 -4.92 -50.19 -21.09
N GLU A 523 -5.34 -50.23 -22.37
CA GLU A 523 -4.78 -49.41 -23.46
C GLU A 523 -4.81 -47.88 -23.20
N PRO A 524 -3.80 -47.13 -23.70
CA PRO A 524 -3.52 -45.76 -23.25
C PRO A 524 -4.51 -44.68 -23.73
N ALA A 525 -5.23 -44.87 -24.83
CA ALA A 525 -6.03 -43.79 -25.41
C ALA A 525 -7.35 -43.52 -24.64
N PHE A 526 -8.03 -44.58 -24.16
CA PHE A 526 -9.30 -44.45 -23.43
C PHE A 526 -9.12 -44.41 -21.90
N GLY A 527 -8.09 -45.09 -21.37
CA GLY A 527 -7.71 -44.98 -19.95
C GLY A 527 -7.30 -43.56 -19.56
N ALA A 528 -6.65 -42.81 -20.46
CA ALA A 528 -6.18 -41.46 -20.18
C ALA A 528 -7.29 -40.45 -19.87
N LEU A 529 -8.47 -40.56 -20.49
CA LEU A 529 -9.55 -39.59 -20.29
C LEU A 529 -10.30 -39.81 -18.97
N ALA A 530 -10.56 -41.08 -18.64
CA ALA A 530 -11.05 -41.46 -17.32
C ALA A 530 -10.02 -41.06 -16.25
N MET A 531 -8.76 -41.46 -16.39
CA MET A 531 -7.68 -41.16 -15.44
C MET A 531 -7.47 -39.66 -15.23
N ARG A 532 -7.55 -38.81 -16.26
CA ARG A 532 -7.48 -37.34 -16.11
C ARG A 532 -8.63 -36.79 -15.24
N ARG A 533 -9.83 -37.36 -15.34
CA ARG A 533 -10.96 -36.98 -14.48
C ARG A 533 -10.72 -37.44 -13.04
N ILE A 534 -10.26 -38.69 -12.86
CA ILE A 534 -9.90 -39.23 -11.55
C ILE A 534 -8.85 -38.36 -10.87
N GLU A 535 -7.80 -38.00 -11.60
CA GLU A 535 -6.71 -37.14 -11.16
C GLU A 535 -7.20 -35.71 -10.84
N ARG A 536 -8.11 -35.15 -11.66
CA ARG A 536 -8.73 -33.85 -11.39
C ARG A 536 -9.55 -33.86 -10.10
N ASP A 537 -10.32 -34.92 -9.87
CA ASP A 537 -11.23 -35.02 -8.72
C ASP A 537 -10.42 -35.31 -7.43
N LEU A 538 -9.35 -36.13 -7.50
CA LEU A 538 -8.37 -36.28 -6.42
C LEU A 538 -7.65 -34.96 -6.10
N ARG A 539 -7.27 -34.16 -7.12
CA ARG A 539 -6.70 -32.82 -6.92
C ARG A 539 -7.69 -31.86 -6.28
N ALA A 540 -8.98 -31.91 -6.66
CA ALA A 540 -10.02 -31.11 -6.03
C ALA A 540 -10.20 -31.47 -4.55
N LEU A 541 -10.20 -32.76 -4.23
CA LEU A 541 -10.32 -33.24 -2.87
C LEU A 541 -9.08 -32.91 -2.02
N ALA A 542 -7.87 -33.05 -2.56
CA ALA A 542 -6.64 -32.60 -1.90
C ALA A 542 -6.64 -31.09 -1.61
N ARG A 543 -7.20 -30.26 -2.50
CA ARG A 543 -7.38 -28.81 -2.27
C ARG A 543 -8.39 -28.54 -1.14
N ALA A 544 -9.46 -29.32 -1.05
CA ALA A 544 -10.46 -29.17 0.02
C ALA A 544 -9.88 -29.57 1.40
N VAL A 545 -9.16 -30.69 1.48
CA VAL A 545 -8.44 -31.12 2.69
C VAL A 545 -7.43 -30.04 3.12
N ARG A 546 -6.66 -29.48 2.17
CA ARG A 546 -5.74 -28.37 2.42
C ARG A 546 -6.44 -27.16 3.04
N ALA A 547 -7.54 -26.69 2.46
CA ALA A 547 -8.27 -25.53 2.95
C ALA A 547 -8.86 -25.77 4.36
N ALA A 548 -9.12 -27.02 4.73
CA ALA A 548 -9.56 -27.38 6.06
C ALA A 548 -8.38 -27.36 7.07
N TYR A 549 -7.21 -27.88 6.72
CA TYR A 549 -6.01 -27.78 7.57
C TYR A 549 -5.50 -26.35 7.74
N GLU A 550 -5.58 -25.49 6.72
CA GLU A 550 -5.23 -24.06 6.83
C GLU A 550 -6.14 -23.32 7.83
N ARG A 551 -7.41 -23.75 7.98
CA ARG A 551 -8.35 -23.21 8.98
C ARG A 551 -8.09 -23.73 10.39
N ALA A 552 -7.63 -24.98 10.52
CA ALA A 552 -7.30 -25.61 11.81
C ALA A 552 -5.99 -25.10 12.45
N GLY A 553 -5.16 -24.37 11.69
CA GLY A 553 -3.94 -23.73 12.18
C GLY A 553 -2.64 -24.49 11.86
N TRP A 554 -1.51 -23.80 12.01
CA TRP A 554 -0.21 -24.27 11.53
C TRP A 554 0.32 -25.52 12.23
N SER A 555 -0.06 -25.80 13.49
CA SER A 555 0.40 -27.01 14.18
C SER A 555 -0.22 -28.29 13.59
N ALA A 556 -1.51 -28.24 13.20
CA ALA A 556 -2.18 -29.36 12.55
C ALA A 556 -1.57 -29.65 11.16
N LEU A 557 -1.26 -28.58 10.42
CA LEU A 557 -0.59 -28.65 9.12
C LEU A 557 0.80 -29.30 9.20
N LEU A 558 1.57 -28.97 10.24
CA LEU A 558 2.93 -29.50 10.45
C LEU A 558 2.92 -30.97 10.92
N GLY A 559 1.92 -31.36 11.73
CA GLY A 559 1.71 -32.76 12.12
C GLY A 559 1.46 -33.67 10.93
N TRP A 560 0.65 -33.21 9.97
CA TRP A 560 0.40 -33.92 8.72
C TRP A 560 1.65 -34.05 7.83
N LEU A 561 2.45 -32.97 7.74
CA LEU A 561 3.68 -32.95 6.95
C LEU A 561 4.80 -33.86 7.49
N ALA A 562 4.80 -34.13 8.81
CA ALA A 562 5.79 -35.00 9.44
C ALA A 562 5.59 -36.49 9.08
N GLY A 563 4.40 -36.89 8.60
CA GLY A 563 4.12 -38.25 8.17
C GLY A 563 2.79 -38.33 7.43
N PRO A 564 2.77 -38.29 6.08
CA PRO A 564 1.53 -38.49 5.34
C PRO A 564 1.00 -39.91 5.57
N PRO A 565 -0.32 -40.13 5.44
CA PRO A 565 -0.91 -41.46 5.57
C PRO A 565 -0.24 -42.43 4.57
N PRO A 566 0.20 -43.63 5.01
CA PRO A 566 0.90 -44.58 4.15
C PRO A 566 0.08 -45.09 2.96
N ALA A 567 -1.22 -44.80 2.91
CA ALA A 567 -2.14 -45.27 1.89
C ALA A 567 -2.16 -44.44 0.58
N LEU A 568 -1.55 -43.25 0.56
CA LEU A 568 -1.31 -42.50 -0.67
C LEU A 568 0.02 -42.96 -1.28
N ALA A 569 0.04 -44.14 -1.89
CA ALA A 569 1.18 -44.61 -2.68
C ALA A 569 0.96 -44.30 -4.16
N GLY A 570 1.98 -43.77 -4.85
CA GLY A 570 1.94 -43.50 -6.29
C GLY A 570 2.42 -42.09 -6.69
N SER A 571 2.37 -41.80 -8.00
CA SER A 571 2.86 -40.56 -8.62
C SER A 571 2.20 -39.30 -8.04
N ILE A 572 0.90 -39.36 -7.71
CA ILE A 572 0.13 -38.24 -7.14
C ILE A 572 0.62 -37.87 -5.74
N ALA A 573 0.99 -38.86 -4.91
CA ALA A 573 1.51 -38.59 -3.57
C ALA A 573 2.90 -37.95 -3.61
N ILE A 574 3.73 -38.39 -4.55
CA ILE A 574 5.05 -37.80 -4.80
C ILE A 574 4.89 -36.35 -5.30
N GLU A 575 3.98 -36.10 -6.24
CA GLU A 575 3.69 -34.76 -6.76
C GLU A 575 3.19 -33.83 -5.66
N LEU A 576 2.21 -34.26 -4.86
CA LEU A 576 1.70 -33.48 -3.73
C LEU A 576 2.79 -33.23 -2.70
N ARG A 577 3.59 -34.23 -2.32
CA ARG A 577 4.72 -34.04 -1.39
C ARG A 577 5.74 -33.04 -1.94
N ALA A 578 6.03 -33.08 -3.25
CA ALA A 578 6.94 -32.12 -3.89
C ALA A 578 6.37 -30.70 -3.90
N GLN A 579 5.09 -30.52 -4.30
CA GLN A 579 4.42 -29.20 -4.28
C GLN A 579 4.37 -28.60 -2.88
N TRP A 580 4.10 -29.43 -1.87
CA TRP A 580 4.03 -29.00 -0.47
C TRP A 580 5.39 -28.68 0.11
N SER A 581 6.41 -29.49 -0.17
CA SER A 581 7.80 -29.22 0.23
C SER A 581 8.29 -27.90 -0.38
N ALA A 582 8.00 -27.67 -1.66
CA ALA A 582 8.33 -26.41 -2.35
C ALA A 582 7.61 -25.20 -1.72
N ARG A 583 6.34 -25.35 -1.33
CA ARG A 583 5.58 -24.29 -0.65
C ARG A 583 6.08 -24.00 0.76
N LEU A 584 6.38 -25.04 1.54
CA LEU A 584 6.96 -24.90 2.87
C LEU A 584 8.31 -24.17 2.79
N GLU A 585 9.16 -24.55 1.82
CA GLU A 585 10.44 -23.89 1.60
C GLU A 585 10.28 -22.45 1.10
N HIS A 586 9.25 -22.15 0.32
CA HIS A 586 8.90 -20.79 -0.04
C HIS A 586 8.49 -19.95 1.18
N GLU A 587 7.65 -20.48 2.07
CA GLU A 587 7.24 -19.79 3.30
C GLU A 587 8.42 -19.61 4.27
N ARG A 588 9.30 -20.61 4.40
CA ARG A 588 10.56 -20.51 5.16
C ARG A 588 11.44 -19.39 4.62
N ARG A 589 11.66 -19.33 3.30
CA ARG A 589 12.43 -18.24 2.66
C ARG A 589 11.78 -16.88 2.91
N LYS A 590 10.45 -16.79 2.77
CA LYS A 590 9.71 -15.55 2.98
C LYS A 590 9.83 -15.05 4.43
N LEU A 591 9.78 -15.96 5.40
CA LEU A 591 9.99 -15.68 6.82
C LEU A 591 11.45 -15.31 7.12
N ARG A 592 12.44 -16.02 6.58
CA ARG A 592 13.86 -15.64 6.71
C ARG A 592 14.11 -14.23 6.20
N SER A 593 13.67 -13.91 4.98
CA SER A 593 13.82 -12.57 4.43
C SER A 593 13.06 -11.51 5.24
N ALA A 594 11.91 -11.86 5.83
CA ALA A 594 11.20 -10.95 6.73
C ALA A 594 11.98 -10.71 8.03
N CYS A 595 12.51 -11.77 8.65
CA CYS A 595 13.36 -11.69 9.84
C CYS A 595 14.64 -10.89 9.56
N GLU A 596 15.30 -11.11 8.42
CA GLU A 596 16.49 -10.36 8.01
C GLU A 596 16.18 -8.88 7.77
N ARG A 597 15.11 -8.56 7.05
CA ARG A 597 14.66 -7.16 6.86
C ARG A 597 14.35 -6.50 8.19
N ARG A 598 13.63 -7.19 9.08
CA ARG A 598 13.29 -6.65 10.40
C ARG A 598 14.53 -6.47 11.26
N ARG A 599 15.45 -7.42 11.25
CA ARG A 599 16.76 -7.30 11.90
C ARG A 599 17.57 -6.11 11.34
N ALA A 600 17.53 -5.86 10.03
CA ALA A 600 18.17 -4.70 9.44
C ALA A 600 17.49 -3.38 9.85
N SER A 601 16.16 -3.36 9.93
CA SER A 601 15.37 -2.17 10.31
C SER A 601 15.27 -1.89 11.81
N GLY A 602 15.55 -2.90 12.66
CA GLY A 602 15.34 -2.82 14.10
C GLY A 602 13.91 -3.12 14.57
N GLU A 603 13.00 -3.56 13.70
CA GLU A 603 11.62 -3.90 14.07
C GLU A 603 11.51 -5.27 14.77
N ALA A 604 10.63 -5.36 15.78
CA ALA A 604 10.32 -6.63 16.45
C ALA A 604 9.28 -7.46 15.66
N LEU A 605 9.25 -8.78 15.89
CA LEU A 605 8.15 -9.64 15.42
C LEU A 605 6.96 -9.53 16.38
N THR A 606 5.74 -9.53 15.85
CA THR A 606 4.53 -9.67 16.67
C THR A 606 4.42 -11.08 17.26
N GLY A 607 3.61 -11.28 18.30
CA GLY A 607 3.51 -12.58 18.99
C GLY A 607 3.19 -13.75 18.05
N GLN A 608 2.22 -13.59 17.14
CA GLN A 608 1.87 -14.62 16.16
C GLN A 608 2.96 -14.85 15.09
N GLU A 609 3.63 -13.79 14.64
CA GLU A 609 4.75 -13.91 13.70
C GLU A 609 5.95 -14.61 14.34
N TRP A 610 6.21 -14.34 15.62
CA TRP A 610 7.26 -14.99 16.38
C TRP A 610 6.97 -16.49 16.50
N GLU A 611 5.76 -16.87 16.92
CA GLU A 611 5.37 -18.27 17.07
C GLU A 611 5.42 -19.02 15.73
N ARG A 612 4.97 -18.38 14.64
CA ARG A 612 5.08 -18.90 13.28
C ARG A 612 6.53 -19.07 12.84
N ALA A 613 7.42 -18.10 13.13
CA ALA A 613 8.83 -18.19 12.81
C ALA A 613 9.54 -19.28 13.62
N ARG A 614 9.24 -19.42 14.92
CA ARG A 614 9.81 -20.50 15.76
C ARG A 614 9.44 -21.88 15.23
N LEU A 615 8.20 -22.06 14.78
CA LEU A 615 7.75 -23.34 14.26
C LEU A 615 8.36 -23.67 12.91
N LEU A 616 8.48 -22.68 12.00
CA LEU A 616 8.87 -22.93 10.62
C LEU A 616 10.38 -22.89 10.36
N ILE A 617 11.12 -22.08 11.11
CA ILE A 617 12.58 -21.92 10.99
C ILE A 617 13.27 -22.00 12.37
N PRO A 618 13.11 -23.11 13.12
CA PRO A 618 13.75 -23.27 14.42
C PRO A 618 15.28 -23.22 14.29
N GLY A 619 15.94 -22.47 15.18
CA GLY A 619 17.40 -22.32 15.21
C GLY A 619 18.00 -21.42 14.12
N ASP A 620 17.17 -20.65 13.41
CA ASP A 620 17.67 -19.71 12.41
C ASP A 620 18.36 -18.49 13.09
N PRO A 621 19.63 -18.17 12.73
CA PRO A 621 20.37 -17.07 13.36
C PRO A 621 19.71 -15.70 13.23
N ALA A 622 18.88 -15.47 12.20
CA ALA A 622 18.14 -14.22 12.04
C ALA A 622 17.01 -14.10 13.08
N LEU A 623 16.37 -15.22 13.42
CA LEU A 623 15.32 -15.28 14.43
C LEU A 623 15.88 -15.16 15.85
N GLU A 624 17.03 -15.80 16.13
CA GLU A 624 17.71 -15.68 17.42
C GLU A 624 18.17 -14.23 17.68
N GLY A 625 18.78 -13.57 16.69
CA GLY A 625 19.16 -12.17 16.83
C GLY A 625 17.98 -11.20 17.03
N LEU A 626 16.78 -11.54 16.55
CA LEU A 626 15.55 -10.77 16.84
C LEU A 626 15.01 -11.02 18.25
N ARG A 627 15.22 -12.22 18.80
CA ARG A 627 14.83 -12.55 20.18
C ARG A 627 15.64 -11.74 21.19
N ASP A 628 16.96 -11.69 21.01
CA ASP A 628 17.85 -10.95 21.90
C ASP A 628 17.52 -9.45 21.90
N ARG A 629 17.29 -8.88 20.71
CA ARG A 629 16.83 -7.49 20.59
C ARG A 629 15.44 -7.25 21.17
N SER A 630 14.53 -8.21 21.06
CA SER A 630 13.21 -8.10 21.68
C SER A 630 13.32 -8.03 23.21
N THR A 631 14.22 -8.80 23.81
CA THR A 631 14.50 -8.71 25.25
C THR A 631 15.15 -7.38 25.64
N GLU A 632 16.07 -6.85 24.83
CA GLU A 632 16.65 -5.52 25.03
C GLU A 632 15.58 -4.41 24.92
N HIS A 633 14.70 -4.48 23.92
CA HIS A 633 13.59 -3.55 23.76
C HIS A 633 12.58 -3.62 24.91
N ALA A 634 12.28 -4.82 25.43
CA ALA A 634 11.40 -4.97 26.59
C ALA A 634 12.02 -4.37 27.85
N ALA A 635 13.33 -4.56 28.07
CA ALA A 635 14.06 -3.93 29.16
C ALA A 635 14.07 -2.40 29.02
N LEU A 636 14.26 -1.89 27.80
CA LEU A 636 14.23 -0.46 27.50
C LEU A 636 12.83 0.13 27.71
N ASP A 637 11.76 -0.50 27.23
CA ASP A 637 10.37 -0.06 27.47
C ASP A 637 10.05 -0.03 28.97
N ALA A 638 10.50 -1.03 29.73
CA ALA A 638 10.32 -1.07 31.18
C ALA A 638 10.99 0.14 31.88
N ARG A 639 12.18 0.54 31.44
CA ARG A 639 12.87 1.74 31.96
C ARG A 639 12.16 3.03 31.56
N VAL A 640 11.69 3.14 30.32
CA VAL A 640 10.88 4.29 29.87
C VAL A 640 9.59 4.40 30.70
N ARG A 641 8.86 3.30 30.90
CA ARG A 641 7.67 3.27 31.77
C ARG A 641 7.99 3.62 33.22
N ARG A 642 9.15 3.20 33.74
CA ARG A 642 9.60 3.60 35.08
C ARG A 642 9.84 5.10 35.16
N ALA A 643 10.48 5.70 34.15
CA ALA A 643 10.66 7.15 34.08
C ALA A 643 9.31 7.89 33.99
N GLU A 644 8.35 7.38 33.22
CA GLU A 644 6.99 7.93 33.17
C GLU A 644 6.31 7.87 34.54
N TRP A 645 6.38 6.72 35.20
CA TRP A 645 5.82 6.52 36.54
C TRP A 645 6.46 7.45 37.59
N LEU A 646 7.78 7.65 37.55
CA LEU A 646 8.49 8.59 38.40
C LEU A 646 8.02 10.03 38.13
N SER A 647 7.90 10.40 36.85
CA SER A 647 7.39 11.70 36.43
C SER A 647 5.94 11.94 36.89
N ASP A 648 5.05 10.95 36.78
CA ASP A 648 3.65 11.04 37.22
C ASP A 648 3.54 11.23 38.74
N ARG A 649 4.52 10.73 39.51
CA ARG A 649 4.66 10.96 40.95
C ARG A 649 5.36 12.25 41.32
N ARG A 650 5.70 13.09 40.34
CA ARG A 650 6.48 14.32 40.48
C ARG A 650 7.92 14.10 40.99
N ASP A 651 8.45 12.89 40.87
CA ASP A 651 9.87 12.59 41.10
C ASP A 651 10.67 12.84 39.82
N PHE A 652 10.74 14.11 39.41
CA PHE A 652 11.37 14.52 38.15
C PHE A 652 12.90 14.34 38.18
N SER A 653 13.54 14.69 39.30
CA SER A 653 14.29 13.71 40.10
C SER A 653 14.84 12.46 39.43
N GLY A 654 14.35 11.34 39.96
CA GLY A 654 14.64 10.00 39.48
C GLY A 654 14.20 9.76 38.03
N ALA A 655 13.14 10.41 37.54
CA ALA A 655 12.71 10.26 36.15
C ALA A 655 13.82 10.68 35.18
N TRP A 656 14.51 11.79 35.46
CA TRP A 656 15.60 12.27 34.63
C TRP A 656 16.84 11.38 34.73
N ASP A 657 17.17 10.89 35.92
CA ASP A 657 18.32 9.99 36.12
C ASP A 657 18.10 8.65 35.40
N GLU A 658 16.88 8.13 35.44
CA GLU A 658 16.47 6.95 34.66
C GLU A 658 16.58 7.23 33.15
N LEU A 659 16.13 8.39 32.67
CA LEU A 659 16.22 8.77 31.25
C LEU A 659 17.65 9.07 30.78
N ARG A 660 18.52 9.55 31.66
CA ARG A 660 19.93 9.85 31.35
C ARG A 660 20.77 8.58 31.29
N SER A 661 20.40 7.56 32.07
CA SER A 661 21.08 6.26 32.06
C SER A 661 20.67 5.37 30.88
N ILE A 662 19.80 5.83 29.98
CA ILE A 662 19.50 5.19 28.71
C ILE A 662 20.46 5.74 27.65
N GLU A 663 21.50 4.96 27.31
CA GLU A 663 22.54 5.35 26.34
C GLU A 663 22.07 5.17 24.88
N ASP A 664 21.37 4.07 24.58
CA ASP A 664 20.75 3.81 23.28
C ASP A 664 19.22 3.82 23.42
N ALA A 665 18.59 4.78 22.76
CA ALA A 665 17.15 4.97 22.80
C ALA A 665 16.42 4.05 21.80
N GLY A 666 17.12 3.44 20.84
CA GLY A 666 16.58 2.54 19.83
C GLY A 666 15.24 3.03 19.25
N PRO A 667 14.20 2.18 19.19
CA PRO A 667 12.89 2.55 18.66
C PRO A 667 12.11 3.52 19.56
N PHE A 668 12.54 3.72 20.82
CA PHE A 668 11.89 4.61 21.78
C PHE A 668 12.44 6.04 21.75
N ARG A 669 13.32 6.39 20.80
CA ARG A 669 13.96 7.70 20.72
C ARG A 669 12.99 8.88 20.83
N THR A 670 11.90 8.85 20.09
CA THR A 670 10.89 9.93 20.12
C THR A 670 10.19 10.00 21.48
N ARG A 671 9.76 8.87 22.04
CA ARG A 671 9.10 8.81 23.36
C ARG A 671 10.04 9.26 24.49
N ILE A 672 11.30 8.83 24.46
CA ILE A 672 12.33 9.26 25.42
C ILE A 672 12.59 10.76 25.27
N PHE A 673 12.66 11.28 24.05
CA PHE A 673 12.84 12.72 23.80
C PHE A 673 11.66 13.53 24.35
N ASP A 674 10.42 13.12 24.07
CA ASP A 674 9.22 13.79 24.57
C ASP A 674 9.12 13.73 26.09
N LEU A 675 9.45 12.58 26.69
CA LEU A 675 9.46 12.41 28.13
C LEU A 675 10.58 13.21 28.78
N LYS A 676 11.79 13.25 28.20
CA LYS A 676 12.87 14.14 28.65
C LYS A 676 12.38 15.58 28.63
N ARG A 677 11.78 16.03 27.53
CA ARG A 677 11.25 17.40 27.40
C ARG A 677 10.14 17.68 28.42
N ARG A 678 9.27 16.71 28.70
CA ARG A 678 8.24 16.81 29.76
C ARG A 678 8.87 16.92 31.14
N VAL A 679 9.72 15.96 31.51
CA VAL A 679 10.42 15.93 32.80
C VAL A 679 11.26 17.18 32.99
N GLN A 680 11.95 17.65 31.96
CA GLN A 680 12.78 18.86 31.98
C GLN A 680 11.94 20.12 32.11
N ARG A 681 10.78 20.22 31.46
CA ARG A 681 9.83 21.33 31.69
C ARG A 681 9.30 21.35 33.12
N GLU A 682 9.03 20.18 33.68
CA GLU A 682 8.53 20.05 35.06
C GLU A 682 9.63 20.21 36.12
N ARG A 683 10.89 19.88 35.77
CA ARG A 683 12.11 20.20 36.56
C ARG A 683 12.56 21.63 36.39
N GLY A 684 12.17 22.27 35.30
CA GLY A 684 12.49 23.63 34.95
C GLY A 684 11.89 24.59 35.96
N LEU A 685 12.13 25.88 35.73
CA LEU A 685 11.45 26.89 36.50
C LEU A 685 9.95 26.76 36.26
N GLY A 686 9.18 26.67 37.34
CA GLY A 686 7.73 26.80 37.26
C GLY A 686 7.35 28.12 36.58
N GLN A 687 6.06 28.33 36.33
CA GLN A 687 5.57 29.60 35.77
C GLN A 687 5.92 30.83 36.61
N ARG A 688 6.36 30.61 37.86
CA ARG A 688 6.92 31.61 38.76
C ARG A 688 8.08 31.03 39.57
N PHE A 689 9.03 31.89 39.94
CA PHE A 689 10.12 31.57 40.87
C PHE A 689 10.64 32.87 41.52
N PHE A 690 11.32 32.75 42.64
CA PHE A 690 11.98 33.87 43.30
C PHE A 690 13.45 33.93 42.90
N LEU A 691 13.94 35.14 42.67
CA LEU A 691 15.36 35.41 42.51
C LEU A 691 15.83 36.27 43.68
N ARG A 692 16.65 35.71 44.55
CA ARG A 692 17.23 36.40 45.70
C ARG A 692 18.62 36.88 45.36
N VAL A 693 18.80 38.17 45.16
CA VAL A 693 20.10 38.77 44.83
C VAL A 693 20.74 39.30 46.11
N GLU A 694 21.94 38.85 46.44
CA GLU A 694 22.74 39.39 47.54
C GLU A 694 22.97 40.90 47.30
N GLU A 695 22.62 41.73 48.29
CA GLU A 695 22.61 43.21 48.22
C GLU A 695 21.60 43.83 47.21
N GLY A 696 21.08 43.06 46.26
CA GLY A 696 20.10 43.50 45.25
C GLY A 696 18.64 43.35 45.66
N GLY A 697 18.36 42.55 46.70
CA GLY A 697 17.01 42.26 47.19
C GLY A 697 16.36 41.06 46.50
N GLU A 698 15.08 40.83 46.81
CA GLU A 698 14.30 39.71 46.25
C GLU A 698 13.44 40.17 45.06
N TYR A 699 13.22 39.27 44.11
CA TYR A 699 12.39 39.48 42.94
C TYR A 699 11.48 38.28 42.73
N LEU A 700 10.20 38.51 42.43
CA LEU A 700 9.28 37.48 41.96
C LEU A 700 9.31 37.49 40.43
N VAL A 701 9.78 36.42 39.80
CA VAL A 701 9.84 36.30 38.35
C VAL A 701 8.66 35.48 37.85
N LEU A 702 7.88 36.04 36.92
CA LEU A 702 6.76 35.40 36.26
C LEU A 702 7.09 35.14 34.79
N LEU A 703 6.97 33.88 34.35
CA LEU A 703 7.28 33.43 32.98
C LEU A 703 6.03 33.40 32.07
N MET A 704 4.95 34.03 32.49
CA MET A 704 3.66 33.99 31.79
C MET A 704 3.49 35.21 30.85
N ASP A 705 2.75 35.00 29.77
CA ASP A 705 2.31 36.07 28.88
C ASP A 705 1.08 36.80 29.43
N ARG A 706 0.30 36.18 30.31
CA ARG A 706 -0.83 36.82 31.00
C ARG A 706 -0.62 36.72 32.49
N VAL A 707 -0.70 37.85 33.18
CA VAL A 707 -0.53 37.95 34.63
C VAL A 707 -1.75 38.61 35.24
N ARG A 708 -2.49 37.86 36.04
CA ARG A 708 -3.67 38.33 36.75
C ARG A 708 -3.29 38.92 38.10
N ILE A 709 -3.79 40.13 38.34
CA ILE A 709 -3.60 40.91 39.56
C ILE A 709 -4.92 40.92 40.32
N GLY A 710 -4.89 40.56 41.60
CA GLY A 710 -6.10 40.56 42.41
C GLY A 710 -5.83 40.38 43.90
N ASN A 711 -6.91 40.34 44.67
CA ASN A 711 -6.82 40.25 46.12
C ASN A 711 -6.18 38.91 46.56
N ALA A 712 -5.25 38.95 47.51
CA ALA A 712 -4.56 37.76 48.02
C ALA A 712 -5.48 36.71 48.68
N ARG A 713 -6.70 37.08 49.06
CA ARG A 713 -7.71 36.15 49.62
C ARG A 713 -8.34 35.23 48.58
N VAL A 714 -8.15 35.51 47.30
CA VAL A 714 -8.73 34.74 46.19
C VAL A 714 -7.64 33.97 45.48
N SER A 715 -7.82 32.65 45.36
CA SER A 715 -6.92 31.79 44.61
C SER A 715 -7.03 32.05 43.11
N GLY A 716 -5.94 31.78 42.38
CA GLY A 716 -5.91 31.94 40.91
C GLY A 716 -5.55 33.34 40.41
N ASN A 717 -5.07 34.23 41.29
CA ASN A 717 -4.30 35.40 40.90
C ASN A 717 -2.81 35.05 40.85
N ASP A 718 -2.13 35.49 39.79
CA ASP A 718 -0.69 35.32 39.63
C ASP A 718 0.09 36.29 40.52
N LEU A 719 -0.48 37.49 40.71
CA LEU A 719 -0.05 38.50 41.67
C LEU A 719 -1.14 38.70 42.74
N PRO A 720 -1.16 37.83 43.78
CA PRO A 720 -2.07 37.96 44.92
C PRO A 720 -1.57 39.06 45.87
N ILE A 721 -2.23 40.22 45.89
CA ILE A 721 -1.84 41.39 46.68
C ILE A 721 -2.85 41.62 47.80
N LEU A 722 -2.38 41.84 49.03
CA LEU A 722 -3.23 42.18 50.16
C LEU A 722 -3.57 43.69 50.13
N ALA A 723 -4.45 44.09 49.22
CA ALA A 723 -4.90 45.48 49.06
C ALA A 723 -6.44 45.57 48.96
N ASN A 724 -6.99 46.79 49.07
CA ASN A 724 -8.42 47.04 48.82
C ASN A 724 -8.75 47.08 47.31
N ILE A 725 -8.44 45.97 46.64
CA ILE A 725 -8.75 45.70 45.24
C ILE A 725 -9.75 44.55 45.15
N SER A 726 -10.32 44.33 43.96
CA SER A 726 -11.30 43.25 43.75
C SER A 726 -10.63 41.88 43.62
N SER A 727 -11.45 40.84 43.56
CA SER A 727 -11.01 39.44 43.50
C SER A 727 -10.09 39.18 42.31
N HIS A 728 -10.47 39.63 41.11
CA HIS A 728 -9.68 39.54 39.89
C HIS A 728 -9.68 40.92 39.25
N HIS A 729 -8.76 41.78 39.68
CA HIS A 729 -8.89 43.21 39.46
C HIS A 729 -8.45 43.63 38.06
N ALA A 730 -7.31 43.12 37.61
CA ALA A 730 -6.77 43.42 36.29
C ALA A 730 -5.92 42.26 35.76
N GLU A 731 -5.60 42.31 34.47
CA GLU A 731 -4.69 41.40 33.80
C GLU A 731 -3.67 42.22 32.99
N ILE A 732 -2.39 41.86 33.06
CA ILE A 732 -1.36 42.34 32.14
C ILE A 732 -1.11 41.26 31.12
N GLU A 733 -1.38 41.55 29.85
CA GLU A 733 -1.15 40.65 28.72
C GLU A 733 0.03 41.15 27.88
N ARG A 734 1.03 40.30 27.69
CA ARG A 734 2.12 40.47 26.75
C ARG A 734 1.68 39.96 25.39
N GLY A 735 1.64 40.86 24.40
CA GLY A 735 1.36 40.51 23.02
C GLY A 735 2.56 40.82 22.13
N SER A 736 2.75 40.04 21.07
CA SER A 736 3.67 40.36 19.99
C SER A 736 2.90 40.86 18.77
N SER A 737 3.40 41.93 18.16
CA SER A 737 2.98 42.41 16.85
C SER A 737 4.15 42.28 15.90
N PHE A 738 3.89 41.80 14.69
CA PHE A 738 4.91 41.70 13.65
C PHE A 738 5.58 43.05 13.34
N HIS A 739 4.81 44.15 13.42
CA HIS A 739 5.31 45.49 13.11
C HIS A 739 5.73 46.29 14.35
N ALA A 740 5.05 46.12 15.48
CA ALA A 740 5.26 46.95 16.67
C ALA A 740 6.14 46.28 17.75
N GLY A 741 6.61 45.05 17.50
CA GLY A 741 7.36 44.29 18.50
C GLY A 741 6.49 43.83 19.68
N THR A 742 7.10 43.68 20.84
CA THR A 742 6.39 43.26 22.06
C THR A 742 5.73 44.44 22.74
N ARG A 743 4.44 44.28 23.06
CA ARG A 743 3.62 45.24 23.79
C ARG A 743 3.02 44.60 25.04
N TYR A 744 2.86 45.38 26.09
CA TYR A 744 2.14 44.98 27.29
C TYR A 744 0.82 45.74 27.32
N LEU A 745 -0.27 45.02 27.54
CA LEU A 745 -1.63 45.54 27.54
C LEU A 745 -2.24 45.30 28.91
N LEU A 746 -2.55 46.38 29.63
CA LEU A 746 -3.24 46.31 30.91
C LEU A 746 -4.75 46.32 30.69
N LYS A 747 -5.45 45.27 31.14
CA LYS A 747 -6.90 45.11 31.01
C LYS A 747 -7.58 45.10 32.38
N PRO A 748 -8.59 45.94 32.63
CA PRO A 748 -9.44 45.79 33.80
C PRO A 748 -10.32 44.55 33.64
N LEU A 749 -10.44 43.72 34.68
CA LEU A 749 -11.27 42.50 34.64
C LEU A 749 -12.60 42.68 35.38
N ASP A 750 -12.57 43.43 36.49
CA ASP A 750 -13.74 43.71 37.33
C ASP A 750 -14.21 45.17 37.15
N ALA A 751 -15.36 45.50 37.73
CA ALA A 751 -15.97 46.84 37.64
C ALA A 751 -15.22 47.95 38.41
N ARG A 752 -14.13 47.65 39.12
CA ARG A 752 -13.38 48.68 39.84
C ARG A 752 -12.38 49.38 38.89
N PRO A 753 -12.18 50.70 39.03
CA PRO A 753 -11.38 51.45 38.07
C PRO A 753 -9.88 51.14 38.23
N VAL A 754 -9.23 50.97 37.09
CA VAL A 754 -7.77 50.91 36.95
C VAL A 754 -7.32 52.18 36.25
N HIS A 755 -6.27 52.83 36.73
CA HIS A 755 -5.74 54.04 36.12
C HIS A 755 -4.28 53.87 35.71
N VAL A 756 -3.91 54.49 34.59
CA VAL A 756 -2.51 54.63 34.14
C VAL A 756 -2.21 56.12 34.05
N HIS A 757 -1.24 56.60 34.82
CA HIS A 757 -0.94 58.03 34.98
C HIS A 757 -2.19 58.88 35.26
N GLY A 758 -3.08 58.36 36.11
CA GLY A 758 -4.33 59.03 36.49
C GLY A 758 -5.45 58.98 35.44
N GLN A 759 -5.21 58.43 34.24
CA GLN A 759 -6.23 58.21 33.23
C GLN A 759 -6.90 56.85 33.44
N LEU A 760 -8.24 56.79 33.35
CA LEU A 760 -8.98 55.55 33.47
C LEU A 760 -8.68 54.63 32.29
N VAL A 761 -8.31 53.38 32.57
CA VAL A 761 -8.05 52.35 31.55
C VAL A 761 -9.39 51.87 30.99
N PRO A 762 -9.56 51.85 29.65
CA PRO A 762 -10.80 51.39 29.04
C PRO A 762 -10.93 49.86 29.11
N ALA A 763 -12.13 49.33 28.85
CA ALA A 763 -12.41 47.90 28.99
C ALA A 763 -11.57 47.02 28.06
N GLU A 764 -11.24 47.51 26.86
CA GLU A 764 -10.35 46.84 25.89
C GLU A 764 -8.87 46.80 26.34
N GLY A 765 -8.51 47.61 27.34
CA GLY A 765 -7.18 47.73 27.90
C GLY A 765 -6.33 48.86 27.31
N GLN A 766 -5.22 49.16 27.97
CA GLN A 766 -4.27 50.21 27.61
C GLN A 766 -2.86 49.66 27.47
N ALA A 767 -2.17 50.03 26.38
CA ALA A 767 -0.78 49.65 26.18
C ALA A 767 0.12 50.40 27.16
N LEU A 768 0.95 49.66 27.90
CA LEU A 768 1.85 50.20 28.90
C LEU A 768 3.16 50.71 28.30
N ARG A 769 3.68 51.81 28.85
CA ARG A 769 4.98 52.41 28.52
C ARG A 769 5.89 52.43 29.73
N ASP A 770 7.20 52.48 29.48
CA ASP A 770 8.21 52.57 30.55
C ASP A 770 7.98 53.81 31.44
N GLY A 771 8.05 53.61 32.76
CA GLY A 771 7.86 54.65 33.77
C GLY A 771 6.40 54.91 34.16
N GLU A 772 5.42 54.21 33.55
CA GLU A 772 4.02 54.47 33.81
C GLU A 772 3.58 54.05 35.22
N LEU A 773 2.86 54.95 35.91
CA LEU A 773 2.27 54.68 37.22
C LEU A 773 0.90 54.03 37.03
N LEU A 774 0.76 52.79 37.49
CA LEU A 774 -0.46 52.01 37.49
C LEU A 774 -1.12 52.11 38.86
N ARG A 775 -2.40 52.45 38.90
CA ARG A 775 -3.20 52.52 40.14
C ARG A 775 -4.42 51.61 40.05
N PHE A 776 -4.56 50.73 41.02
CA PHE A 776 -5.61 49.72 41.12
C PHE A 776 -6.52 50.04 42.31
N GLY A 777 -7.78 50.37 42.03
CA GLY A 777 -8.70 50.86 43.05
C GLY A 777 -8.22 52.17 43.67
N THR A 778 -8.28 52.28 45.00
CA THR A 778 -7.95 53.51 45.74
C THR A 778 -6.58 53.50 46.42
N SER A 779 -5.93 52.34 46.56
CA SER A 779 -4.77 52.19 47.44
C SER A 779 -3.54 51.57 46.79
N LEU A 780 -3.70 50.67 45.82
CA LEU A 780 -2.55 49.94 45.27
C LEU A 780 -1.95 50.71 44.09
N GLU A 781 -0.69 51.11 44.24
CA GLU A 781 0.10 51.73 43.17
C GLU A 781 1.32 50.87 42.83
N MET A 782 1.65 50.82 41.54
CA MET A 782 2.88 50.21 41.04
C MET A 782 3.41 50.96 39.82
N THR A 783 4.73 50.93 39.61
CA THR A 783 5.36 51.52 38.42
C THR A 783 5.77 50.42 37.46
N PHE A 784 5.43 50.57 36.19
CA PHE A 784 5.82 49.65 35.11
C PHE A 784 7.11 50.14 34.44
N HIS A 785 8.10 49.26 34.31
CA HIS A 785 9.38 49.57 33.70
C HIS A 785 9.76 48.59 32.59
N LEU A 786 10.43 49.10 31.55
CA LEU A 786 11.11 48.34 30.49
C LEU A 786 12.61 48.70 30.50
N PRO A 787 13.39 48.14 31.45
CA PRO A 787 14.73 48.64 31.74
C PRO A 787 15.69 48.60 30.54
N SER A 788 15.55 47.60 29.68
CA SER A 788 16.41 47.40 28.51
C SER A 788 15.61 47.28 27.22
N PRO A 789 15.92 48.06 26.17
CA PRO A 789 15.28 47.91 24.85
C PRO A 789 15.67 46.61 24.15
N ARG A 790 16.72 45.94 24.64
CA ARG A 790 17.23 44.65 24.14
C ARG A 790 16.52 43.45 24.75
N SER A 791 15.60 43.69 25.68
CA SER A 791 14.82 42.69 26.38
C SER A 791 13.34 42.98 26.23
N GLN A 792 12.57 41.92 26.12
CA GLN A 792 11.11 41.97 26.11
C GLN A 792 10.54 41.64 27.51
N SER A 793 11.35 41.75 28.55
CA SER A 793 10.97 41.56 29.95
C SER A 793 10.78 42.90 30.65
N ALA A 794 9.77 42.97 31.52
CA ALA A 794 9.38 44.18 32.23
C ALA A 794 9.53 44.01 33.74
N VAL A 795 9.57 45.11 34.48
CA VAL A 795 9.61 45.13 35.94
C VAL A 795 8.42 45.93 36.46
N LEU A 796 7.66 45.35 37.39
CA LEU A 796 6.66 46.04 38.19
C LEU A 796 7.27 46.33 39.56
N ARG A 797 7.24 47.60 39.98
CA ARG A 797 7.60 48.01 41.34
C ARG A 797 6.37 48.39 42.11
N LEU A 798 6.03 47.62 43.13
CA LEU A 798 4.98 47.97 44.08
C LEU A 798 5.45 49.18 44.92
N ARG A 799 4.52 50.10 45.22
CA ARG A 799 4.79 51.31 46.01
C ARG A 799 4.12 51.22 47.37
N ASP A 800 4.38 52.21 48.23
CA ASP A 800 3.66 52.43 49.50
C ASP A 800 3.63 51.23 50.46
N GLY A 801 4.70 50.43 50.44
CA GLY A 801 4.86 49.26 51.30
C GLY A 801 4.01 48.05 50.92
N PHE A 802 3.41 48.03 49.72
CA PHE A 802 2.79 46.81 49.20
C PHE A 802 3.84 45.82 48.73
N ASP A 803 3.63 44.55 49.05
CA ASP A 803 4.46 43.44 48.60
C ASP A 803 3.60 42.28 48.08
N VAL A 804 4.24 41.39 47.33
CA VAL A 804 3.72 40.09 46.96
C VAL A 804 4.65 39.03 47.52
N GLN A 805 4.18 38.31 48.54
CA GLN A 805 4.96 37.26 49.21
C GLN A 805 6.30 37.79 49.75
N GLY A 806 6.31 39.00 50.31
CA GLY A 806 7.51 39.66 50.85
C GLY A 806 8.33 40.43 49.82
N VAL A 807 7.89 40.48 48.55
CA VAL A 807 8.65 41.08 47.46
C VAL A 807 7.96 42.30 46.85
N GLU A 808 8.69 43.42 46.74
CA GLU A 808 8.21 44.68 46.14
C GLU A 808 8.45 44.75 44.62
N ARG A 809 9.24 43.83 44.05
CA ARG A 809 9.67 43.84 42.65
C ARG A 809 9.26 42.56 41.94
N VAL A 810 8.40 42.70 40.94
CA VAL A 810 7.96 41.58 40.10
C VAL A 810 8.57 41.74 38.71
N ILE A 811 9.16 40.69 38.18
CA ILE A 811 9.69 40.66 36.82
C ILE A 811 8.72 39.86 35.93
N LEU A 812 8.20 40.51 34.89
CA LEU A 812 7.43 39.87 33.83
C LEU A 812 8.41 39.39 32.76
N MET A 813 9.00 38.22 32.98
CA MET A 813 10.04 37.69 32.11
C MET A 813 9.45 36.97 30.90
N LYS A 814 9.92 37.29 29.70
CA LYS A 814 9.49 36.55 28.49
C LYS A 814 10.24 35.21 28.43
N PRO A 815 9.56 34.06 28.36
CA PRO A 815 10.22 32.76 28.18
C PRO A 815 10.68 32.53 26.73
N GLY A 816 11.42 31.45 26.48
CA GLY A 816 11.74 31.02 25.12
C GLY A 816 12.94 31.72 24.47
N GLY A 817 13.96 32.06 25.27
CA GLY A 817 15.29 32.42 24.78
C GLY A 817 15.73 33.86 25.07
N LYS A 818 16.80 34.28 24.39
CA LYS A 818 17.57 35.51 24.69
C LYS A 818 16.78 36.81 24.52
N THR A 819 15.63 36.80 23.84
CA THR A 819 14.78 37.98 23.71
C THR A 819 14.13 38.40 25.03
N GLY A 820 13.99 37.48 25.99
CA GLY A 820 13.48 37.75 27.33
C GLY A 820 14.54 37.93 28.41
N ARG A 821 15.81 38.13 28.02
CA ARG A 821 16.93 38.23 28.95
C ARG A 821 16.72 39.31 30.02
N LEU A 822 17.13 39.03 31.24
CA LEU A 822 17.27 39.99 32.32
C LEU A 822 18.71 40.51 32.28
N VAL A 823 18.87 41.82 32.25
CA VAL A 823 20.18 42.47 32.37
C VAL A 823 20.43 42.77 33.84
N CYS A 824 21.58 42.35 34.35
CA CYS A 824 22.01 42.63 35.72
C CYS A 824 23.06 43.74 35.70
N GLY A 825 22.99 44.68 36.64
CA GLY A 825 23.98 45.74 36.75
C GLY A 825 23.59 46.88 37.68
N PRO A 826 24.42 47.93 37.80
CA PRO A 826 24.23 49.04 38.73
C PRO A 826 23.32 50.12 38.15
N GLU A 827 23.15 50.12 36.83
CA GLU A 827 22.36 51.11 36.12
C GLU A 827 20.87 50.97 36.43
N GLU A 828 20.15 52.09 36.34
CA GLU A 828 18.69 52.07 36.44
C GLU A 828 18.01 51.25 35.33
N ARG A 829 18.75 50.99 34.24
CA ARG A 829 18.35 50.20 33.08
C ARG A 829 18.55 48.69 33.24
N ALA A 830 19.03 48.23 34.40
CA ALA A 830 19.08 46.82 34.72
C ALA A 830 17.72 46.32 35.25
N HIS A 831 17.32 45.11 34.84
CA HIS A 831 16.20 44.39 35.45
C HIS A 831 16.52 44.02 36.90
N LEU A 832 17.77 43.61 37.13
CA LEU A 832 18.29 43.18 38.41
C LEU A 832 19.38 44.16 38.84
N ARG A 833 19.09 44.96 39.86
CA ARG A 833 20.05 45.93 40.38
C ARG A 833 21.11 45.20 41.22
N ALA A 834 22.37 45.42 40.87
CA ALA A 834 23.55 44.92 41.57
C ALA A 834 24.61 46.05 41.65
N PRO A 835 25.39 46.16 42.74
CA PRO A 835 26.25 47.32 42.97
C PRO A 835 27.45 47.45 42.02
N SER A 836 27.89 46.36 41.38
CA SER A 836 29.01 46.36 40.45
C SER A 836 28.53 46.45 38.99
N PRO A 837 29.27 47.08 38.05
CA PRO A 837 29.02 46.97 36.61
C PRO A 837 29.21 45.53 36.13
N LEU A 838 28.12 44.87 35.73
CA LEU A 838 28.14 43.47 35.32
C LEU A 838 27.75 43.31 33.85
N ASP A 839 28.56 42.60 33.08
CA ASP A 839 28.13 41.99 31.82
C ASP A 839 27.44 40.65 32.12
N LEU A 840 26.37 40.68 32.92
CA LEU A 840 25.62 39.49 33.34
C LEU A 840 24.20 39.53 32.78
N GLU A 841 23.84 38.50 32.02
CA GLU A 841 22.50 38.31 31.48
C GLU A 841 21.91 36.97 31.93
N LEU A 842 20.64 36.95 32.30
CA LEU A 842 19.90 35.72 32.62
C LEU A 842 18.75 35.54 31.65
N TRP A 843 18.49 34.35 31.10
CA TRP A 843 17.29 34.09 30.29
C TRP A 843 16.73 32.70 30.55
N VAL A 844 15.45 32.50 30.26
CA VAL A 844 14.84 31.16 30.29
C VAL A 844 14.76 30.64 28.86
N ASP A 845 15.34 29.48 28.61
CA ASP A 845 15.31 28.86 27.27
C ASP A 845 13.96 28.18 26.96
N GLU A 846 13.88 27.49 25.83
CA GLU A 846 12.66 26.79 25.40
C GLU A 846 12.29 25.58 26.28
N ASP A 847 13.24 25.11 27.09
CA ASP A 847 13.06 23.98 28.00
C ASP A 847 12.78 24.44 29.44
N ALA A 848 12.40 25.72 29.62
CA ALA A 848 12.13 26.36 30.90
C ALA A 848 13.33 26.35 31.87
N GLN A 849 14.56 26.31 31.36
CA GLN A 849 15.77 26.36 32.18
C GLN A 849 16.31 27.78 32.25
N LEU A 850 16.67 28.24 33.46
CA LEU A 850 17.41 29.48 33.60
C LEU A 850 18.83 29.27 33.09
N ARG A 851 19.27 30.12 32.19
CA ARG A 851 20.64 30.22 31.72
C ARG A 851 21.21 31.56 32.09
N GLY A 852 22.51 31.58 32.31
CA GLY A 852 23.26 32.80 32.51
C GLY A 852 24.30 33.01 31.42
N ARG A 853 24.64 34.25 31.10
CA ARG A 853 25.85 34.61 30.34
C ARG A 853 26.61 35.67 31.10
N SER A 854 27.91 35.45 31.27
CA SER A 854 28.81 36.35 31.99
C SER A 854 30.17 36.37 31.32
N SER A 855 30.86 37.51 31.36
CA SER A 855 32.27 37.60 30.98
C SER A 855 33.21 37.03 32.06
N ALA A 856 32.72 36.85 33.28
CA ALA A 856 33.45 36.23 34.38
C ALA A 856 33.08 34.74 34.52
N PRO A 857 33.95 33.92 35.16
CA PRO A 857 33.62 32.54 35.49
C PRO A 857 32.36 32.41 36.35
N TRP A 858 31.71 31.25 36.27
CA TRP A 858 30.55 30.90 37.08
C TRP A 858 30.95 30.01 38.24
N LYS A 859 30.32 30.22 39.41
CA LYS A 859 30.28 29.24 40.49
C LYS A 859 28.82 28.89 40.79
N ILE A 860 28.53 27.60 40.89
CA ILE A 860 27.21 27.07 41.27
C ILE A 860 27.43 26.23 42.52
N ASP A 861 26.79 26.61 43.63
CA ASP A 861 26.98 26.02 44.96
C ASP A 861 28.46 25.94 45.38
N GLY A 862 29.23 26.96 45.02
CA GLY A 862 30.66 27.05 45.30
C GLY A 862 31.58 26.30 44.32
N HIS A 863 31.02 25.50 43.41
CA HIS A 863 31.80 24.78 42.39
C HIS A 863 31.94 25.62 41.12
N ALA A 864 33.17 25.75 40.62
CA ALA A 864 33.43 26.44 39.35
C ALA A 864 32.83 25.67 38.17
N VAL A 865 32.22 26.39 37.23
CA VAL A 865 31.60 25.84 36.02
C VAL A 865 32.23 26.46 34.79
N GLU A 866 32.88 25.64 33.96
CA GLU A 866 33.55 26.03 32.72
C GLU A 866 32.57 26.07 31.53
N ALA A 867 31.47 26.82 31.68
CA ALA A 867 30.52 27.05 30.59
C ALA A 867 30.32 28.56 30.41
N THR A 868 30.27 29.01 29.15
CA THR A 868 29.96 30.40 28.82
C THR A 868 28.49 30.72 29.07
N GLU A 869 27.61 29.74 28.88
CA GLU A 869 26.16 29.85 29.06
C GLU A 869 25.58 28.71 29.92
N PRO A 870 25.97 28.58 31.21
CA PRO A 870 25.55 27.46 32.05
C PRO A 870 24.05 27.47 32.30
N VAL A 871 23.49 26.27 32.47
CA VAL A 871 22.17 26.10 33.08
C VAL A 871 22.30 26.31 34.58
N LEU A 872 21.44 27.16 35.13
CA LEU A 872 21.41 27.54 36.53
C LEU A 872 20.28 26.76 37.22
N PRO A 873 20.62 25.75 38.05
CA PRO A 873 19.62 24.88 38.64
C PRO A 873 18.79 25.61 39.71
N PRO A 874 17.47 25.33 39.80
CA PRO A 874 16.66 25.79 40.93
C PRO A 874 17.22 25.29 42.27
N GLY A 875 17.15 26.13 43.29
CA GLY A 875 17.66 25.90 44.65
C GLY A 875 19.14 26.21 44.84
N ALA A 876 19.91 26.43 43.76
CA ALA A 876 21.34 26.67 43.86
C ALA A 876 21.68 28.14 44.11
N TRP A 877 22.80 28.34 44.81
CA TRP A 877 23.49 29.62 44.89
C TRP A 877 24.42 29.79 43.69
N VAL A 878 24.18 30.83 42.91
CA VAL A 878 24.94 31.15 41.71
C VAL A 878 25.75 32.41 41.97
N GLU A 879 27.04 32.37 41.66
CA GLU A 879 27.94 33.51 41.73
C GLU A 879 28.62 33.71 40.38
N SER A 880 28.55 34.92 39.84
CA SER A 880 29.37 35.32 38.71
C SER A 880 29.57 36.83 38.70
N ASN A 881 30.78 37.25 38.32
CA ASN A 881 31.15 38.66 38.20
C ASN A 881 30.90 39.49 39.48
N GLY A 882 30.98 38.87 40.66
CA GLY A 882 30.73 39.53 41.95
C GLY A 882 29.25 39.70 42.33
N MET A 883 28.30 39.20 41.51
CA MET A 883 26.91 39.04 41.91
C MET A 883 26.65 37.62 42.35
N ARG A 884 26.07 37.48 43.53
CA ARG A 884 25.61 36.21 44.07
C ARG A 884 24.09 36.23 44.22
N PHE A 885 23.43 35.18 43.76
CA PHE A 885 21.98 35.05 43.85
C PHE A 885 21.52 33.61 44.02
N ALA A 886 20.33 33.42 44.57
CA ALA A 886 19.65 32.13 44.67
C ALA A 886 18.38 32.10 43.83
N ILE A 887 18.03 30.92 43.32
CA ILE A 887 16.86 30.68 42.48
C ILE A 887 15.89 29.80 43.26
N ASP A 888 14.89 30.36 43.93
CA ASP A 888 13.95 29.56 44.72
C ASP A 888 12.67 29.25 43.91
N PRO A 889 12.23 27.98 43.85
CA PRO A 889 10.92 27.64 43.27
C PRO A 889 9.78 28.40 43.99
N GLY A 890 8.86 29.00 43.23
CA GLY A 890 7.77 29.84 43.77
C GLY A 890 6.41 29.17 43.94
#